data_AF-A0A913ZU31-F1
#
_entry.id   AF-A0A913ZU31-F1
#
_cell.length_a   1.000
_cell.length_b   1.000
_cell.length_c   1.000
_cell.angle_alpha   90.00
_cell.angle_beta   90.00
_cell.angle_gamma   90.00
#
_symmetry.space_group_name_H-M   'P 1'
#
loop_
_entity.id
_entity.type
_entity.pdbx_description
1 polymer ?
#
loop_
_entity_poly.entity_id
_entity_poly.type
_entity_poly.pdbx_seq_one_letter_code
_entity_poly.pdbx_strand_id
1 'polypeptide(L)'
;MCKRCTCTYMWIANTAGNIALLKFHMHEPKILIILNLSGSIEDFILHGSVVTLSIATTVAEFGREKKPKVVMMVHGSPCERPWPNRFFWPMSLLVIFAIGTVVLYSTTSPIKQVSLLPQPAVSKDLFRAQTETPIRTVTSALTSTYRLVEQKLRPIKQVSILPQSAVSTSTDLFRAQTKTPMKTVTSALTSTYRLVEQTLRVSNTAHFVIQAKDSSGRNMTSGGDFWFTFLTSVEGDHPTTGGRTAGSVVDHNNGTYSVSFYVGWSGIAYVHMTLAAPSEATKWLRDKYWPVEKRVFWKADFWGKHSIETAACFVQRNVTSTSHLCTIDHNPKAMGLTALYCEKPHVAKCEDFKTIAVDPEMVNTRTLELLQGDITLFKGENYLQPLTRGPKSFTIAQSQSNRTTDTRAPVCKPDEEPLANDGFWLDAEWHHLQCKVHRWEDVKAVRACLRHKHVFFHGDSNIRSWYCVLTRKLGYPWQHLGTGNGKMTMHNYYPDNQIETSFYFHPRVITTAKINLDATPYEVDILDNIPTDECNRYIIALCPWGHFTQWTRESFTERTNLLKDAVLRFRERCPGVPIVLKGTHTREHESTLKTVYGSDYTLWHWGRTLRDTFRGTGVFFYDVWQMSLAYGKPDIHMPLEVINEEVNWFLSYVCR
;
A
#
# COMPACT_ATOMS: atom_id res chain seq x y z
N MET A 1 -12.73 -10.62 -42.56
CA MET A 1 -12.47 -12.01 -42.10
C MET A 1 -11.46 -12.00 -40.97
N CYS A 2 -11.91 -11.98 -39.71
CA CYS A 2 -11.04 -12.18 -38.54
C CYS A 2 -11.22 -13.62 -38.05
N LYS A 3 -10.18 -14.45 -38.14
CA LYS A 3 -10.16 -15.77 -37.49
C LYS A 3 -10.13 -15.56 -35.97
N ARG A 4 -11.11 -16.15 -35.27
CA ARG A 4 -11.20 -16.17 -33.80
C ARG A 4 -10.03 -17.00 -33.24
N CYS A 5 -9.24 -16.43 -32.33
CA CYS A 5 -8.38 -17.20 -31.44
C CYS A 5 -9.16 -17.45 -30.13
N THR A 6 -9.45 -18.70 -29.82
CA THR A 6 -9.93 -19.12 -28.49
C THR A 6 -8.73 -19.41 -27.59
N CYS A 7 -8.65 -18.78 -26.42
CA CYS A 7 -7.71 -19.18 -25.37
C CYS A 7 -8.26 -20.41 -24.64
N THR A 8 -7.46 -21.47 -24.53
CA THR A 8 -7.78 -22.64 -23.71
C THR A 8 -6.81 -22.69 -22.55
N TYR A 9 -7.33 -22.92 -21.34
CA TYR A 9 -6.53 -23.05 -20.11
C TYR A 9 -6.44 -24.53 -19.74
N MET A 10 -5.26 -25.00 -19.36
CA MET A 10 -5.05 -26.35 -18.82
C MET A 10 -4.50 -26.25 -17.40
N TRP A 11 -5.10 -26.99 -16.49
CA TRP A 11 -4.67 -27.12 -15.11
C TRP A 11 -3.82 -28.39 -14.98
N ILE A 12 -2.61 -28.26 -14.46
CA ILE A 12 -1.76 -29.41 -14.13
C ILE A 12 -1.62 -29.43 -12.61
N ALA A 13 -1.91 -30.59 -12.02
CA ALA A 13 -1.69 -30.86 -10.62
C ALA A 13 -0.66 -31.99 -10.49
N ASN A 14 0.32 -31.85 -9.60
CA ASN A 14 1.17 -32.96 -9.22
C ASN A 14 0.61 -33.69 -7.99
N THR A 15 1.17 -34.86 -7.67
CA THR A 15 0.75 -35.70 -6.54
C THR A 15 0.94 -35.06 -5.16
N ALA A 16 1.61 -33.90 -5.09
CA ALA A 16 1.77 -33.10 -3.88
C ALA A 16 0.75 -31.95 -3.74
N GLY A 17 -0.23 -31.84 -4.65
CA GLY A 17 -1.34 -30.88 -4.55
C GLY A 17 -1.02 -29.48 -5.06
N ASN A 18 0.13 -29.27 -5.71
CA ASN A 18 0.46 -27.98 -6.32
C ASN A 18 -0.19 -27.87 -7.70
N ILE A 19 -0.90 -26.76 -7.93
CA ILE A 19 -1.65 -26.49 -9.16
C ILE A 19 -0.99 -25.34 -9.92
N ALA A 20 -0.64 -25.57 -11.18
CA ALA A 20 -0.14 -24.53 -12.09
C ALA A 20 -1.10 -24.32 -13.28
N LEU A 21 -1.28 -23.06 -13.68
CA LEU A 21 -2.08 -22.66 -14.83
C LEU A 21 -1.16 -22.29 -16.00
N LEU A 22 -1.21 -23.06 -17.09
CA LEU A 22 -0.46 -22.74 -18.31
C LEU A 22 -1.43 -22.27 -19.40
N LYS A 23 -1.05 -21.18 -20.08
CA LYS A 23 -1.81 -20.58 -21.18
C LYS A 23 -1.17 -20.96 -22.51
N PHE A 24 -1.93 -21.60 -23.39
CA PHE A 24 -1.49 -21.94 -24.74
C PHE A 24 -2.36 -21.23 -25.79
N HIS A 25 -1.76 -20.93 -26.94
CA HIS A 25 -2.48 -20.56 -28.15
C HIS A 25 -2.52 -21.78 -29.08
N MET A 26 -3.69 -22.40 -29.22
CA MET A 26 -3.90 -23.50 -30.17
C MET A 26 -4.97 -23.12 -31.18
N HIS A 27 -4.80 -23.60 -32.41
CA HIS A 27 -5.68 -23.26 -33.53
C HIS A 27 -6.89 -24.21 -33.71
N GLU A 28 -7.01 -25.30 -32.96
CA GLU A 28 -8.21 -26.17 -32.93
C GLU A 28 -8.42 -26.84 -31.55
N PRO A 29 -9.65 -27.27 -31.18
CA PRO A 29 -9.94 -27.71 -29.83
C PRO A 29 -9.88 -29.24 -29.65
N LYS A 30 -9.54 -29.64 -28.41
CA LYS A 30 -9.70 -30.95 -27.75
C LYS A 30 -8.57 -31.99 -27.89
N ILE A 31 -7.56 -31.86 -27.04
CA ILE A 31 -6.83 -33.01 -26.47
C ILE A 31 -6.56 -32.70 -24.98
N LEU A 32 -6.91 -33.62 -24.07
CA LEU A 32 -6.52 -33.59 -22.66
C LEU A 32 -5.28 -34.48 -22.51
N ILE A 33 -4.13 -33.91 -22.17
CA ILE A 33 -2.89 -34.66 -21.93
C ILE A 33 -2.61 -34.63 -20.43
N ILE A 34 -2.60 -35.79 -19.78
CA ILE A 34 -2.17 -35.95 -18.38
C ILE A 34 -0.70 -36.38 -18.41
N LEU A 35 0.21 -35.48 -18.01
CA LEU A 35 1.62 -35.80 -17.84
C LEU A 35 1.88 -36.17 -16.39
N ASN A 36 2.48 -37.34 -16.17
CA ASN A 36 2.95 -37.76 -14.86
C ASN A 36 4.43 -37.36 -14.73
N LEU A 37 4.71 -36.26 -14.03
CA LEU A 37 6.08 -35.76 -13.84
C LEU A 37 6.56 -36.13 -12.43
N SER A 38 7.60 -36.95 -12.35
CA SER A 38 8.34 -37.19 -11.11
C SER A 38 9.54 -36.24 -11.02
N GLY A 39 9.44 -35.16 -10.23
CA GLY A 39 10.54 -34.21 -9.97
C GLY A 39 10.06 -32.89 -9.36
N SER A 40 10.92 -32.21 -8.58
CA SER A 40 10.61 -30.93 -7.92
C SER A 40 10.71 -29.75 -8.91
N ILE A 41 9.88 -28.71 -8.73
CA ILE A 41 9.73 -27.57 -9.66
C ILE A 41 10.91 -26.57 -9.57
N GLU A 42 11.81 -26.69 -8.59
CA GLU A 42 12.89 -25.72 -8.39
C GLU A 42 13.99 -25.74 -9.48
N ASP A 43 14.11 -26.81 -10.27
CA ASP A 43 15.10 -26.89 -11.36
C ASP A 43 14.62 -26.32 -12.71
N PHE A 44 13.36 -25.87 -12.83
CA PHE A 44 12.77 -25.46 -14.12
C PHE A 44 12.81 -23.95 -14.41
N ILE A 45 13.27 -23.12 -13.46
CA ILE A 45 13.25 -21.64 -13.60
C ILE A 45 14.67 -21.05 -13.46
N LEU A 46 15.70 -21.75 -13.91
CA LEU A 46 17.07 -21.21 -13.92
C LEU A 46 17.79 -21.68 -15.19
N HIS A 47 17.40 -21.11 -16.34
CA HIS A 47 18.24 -20.75 -17.50
C HIS A 47 17.34 -20.60 -18.73
N GLY A 48 17.34 -19.41 -19.32
CA GLY A 48 16.61 -19.09 -20.55
C GLY A 48 17.21 -19.78 -21.78
N SER A 49 16.95 -21.07 -21.92
CA SER A 49 17.34 -21.86 -23.10
C SER A 49 16.12 -22.53 -23.71
N VAL A 50 15.93 -22.35 -25.02
CA VAL A 50 14.93 -23.07 -25.82
C VAL A 50 15.28 -24.57 -25.78
N VAL A 51 14.42 -25.40 -25.19
CA VAL A 51 14.57 -26.86 -25.21
C VAL A 51 13.55 -27.47 -26.16
N THR A 52 14.04 -28.10 -27.23
CA THR A 52 13.27 -28.97 -28.12
C THR A 52 12.96 -30.28 -27.40
N LEU A 53 11.70 -30.58 -27.11
CA LEU A 53 11.30 -31.82 -26.45
C LEU A 53 11.06 -32.93 -27.50
N SER A 54 11.84 -34.01 -27.44
CA SER A 54 11.60 -35.23 -28.21
C SER A 54 10.68 -36.15 -27.40
N ILE A 55 9.51 -36.52 -27.95
CA ILE A 55 8.51 -37.36 -27.27
C ILE A 55 8.87 -38.83 -27.50
N ALA A 56 9.21 -39.55 -26.43
CA ALA A 56 9.19 -41.01 -26.40
C ALA A 56 7.88 -41.49 -25.75
N THR A 57 7.02 -42.14 -26.50
CA THR A 57 5.82 -42.81 -25.99
C THR A 57 6.19 -44.13 -25.32
N THR A 58 5.83 -44.32 -24.05
CA THR A 58 5.77 -45.64 -23.42
C THR A 58 4.38 -45.84 -22.84
N VAL A 59 3.67 -46.83 -23.35
CA VAL A 59 2.35 -47.27 -22.87
C VAL A 59 2.58 -48.25 -21.73
N ALA A 60 1.99 -48.01 -20.56
CA ALA A 60 1.92 -49.00 -19.50
C ALA A 60 0.45 -49.14 -19.05
N GLU A 61 -0.11 -50.32 -19.29
CA GLU A 61 -1.39 -50.77 -18.74
C GLU A 61 -1.23 -51.07 -17.25
N PHE A 62 -2.13 -50.57 -16.40
CA PHE A 62 -2.30 -51.08 -15.04
C PHE A 62 -3.76 -51.33 -14.71
N GLY A 63 -3.99 -52.53 -14.18
CA GLY A 63 -5.28 -53.14 -13.93
C GLY A 63 -5.99 -52.72 -12.65
N ARG A 64 -7.11 -53.43 -12.42
CA ARG A 64 -8.12 -53.24 -11.38
C ARG A 64 -7.54 -53.16 -9.96
N GLU A 65 -7.85 -52.09 -9.22
CA GLU A 65 -8.61 -52.12 -7.94
C GLU A 65 -8.58 -50.77 -7.18
N LYS A 66 -9.70 -50.47 -6.52
CA LYS A 66 -10.00 -49.42 -5.51
C LYS A 66 -9.88 -47.94 -5.93
N LYS A 67 -11.05 -47.35 -6.22
CA LYS A 67 -11.30 -45.90 -6.40
C LYS A 67 -11.18 -45.12 -5.08
N PRO A 68 -10.49 -43.97 -5.01
CA PRO A 68 -10.90 -42.87 -4.16
C PRO A 68 -11.90 -41.97 -4.90
N LYS A 69 -13.00 -41.61 -4.22
CA LYS A 69 -14.00 -40.65 -4.69
C LYS A 69 -13.38 -39.25 -4.69
N VAL A 70 -13.27 -38.62 -5.86
CA VAL A 70 -13.15 -37.16 -5.98
C VAL A 70 -14.54 -36.61 -6.29
N VAL A 71 -15.12 -35.87 -5.36
CA VAL A 71 -16.35 -35.11 -5.56
C VAL A 71 -15.95 -33.73 -6.05
N MET A 72 -16.29 -33.40 -7.31
CA MET A 72 -16.15 -32.05 -7.85
C MET A 72 -17.55 -31.44 -7.94
N MET A 73 -17.88 -30.49 -7.06
CA MET A 73 -19.07 -29.66 -7.20
C MET A 73 -18.83 -28.61 -8.28
N VAL A 74 -19.64 -28.63 -9.33
CA VAL A 74 -19.73 -27.54 -10.32
C VAL A 74 -21.01 -26.79 -10.01
N HIS A 75 -20.91 -25.56 -9.49
CA HIS A 75 -22.01 -24.60 -9.52
C HIS A 75 -21.92 -23.79 -10.82
N GLY A 76 -22.76 -24.15 -11.79
CA GLY A 76 -23.03 -23.33 -12.97
C GLY A 76 -24.36 -22.60 -12.78
N SER A 77 -24.33 -21.28 -12.74
CA SER A 77 -25.53 -20.44 -12.86
C SER A 77 -25.91 -20.28 -14.34
N PRO A 78 -27.20 -20.26 -14.71
CA PRO A 78 -27.65 -20.28 -16.10
C PRO A 78 -27.60 -18.88 -16.73
N CYS A 79 -26.97 -18.76 -17.90
CA CYS A 79 -27.13 -17.63 -18.80
C CYS A 79 -28.24 -17.95 -19.81
N GLU A 80 -29.45 -17.42 -19.57
CA GLU A 80 -30.48 -17.33 -20.60
C GLU A 80 -30.51 -15.91 -21.19
N ARG A 81 -30.37 -15.80 -22.51
CA ARG A 81 -31.06 -14.76 -23.30
C ARG A 81 -31.68 -15.41 -24.54
N PRO A 82 -32.92 -15.04 -24.92
CA PRO A 82 -33.69 -15.72 -25.95
C PRO A 82 -33.40 -15.17 -27.34
N TRP A 83 -33.44 -16.03 -28.36
CA TRP A 83 -33.68 -15.67 -29.76
C TRP A 83 -34.65 -16.67 -30.40
N PRO A 84 -35.46 -16.26 -31.40
CA PRO A 84 -36.77 -16.83 -31.63
C PRO A 84 -36.79 -18.02 -32.59
N ASN A 85 -37.66 -18.97 -32.26
CA ASN A 85 -38.55 -19.77 -33.10
C ASN A 85 -38.07 -20.48 -34.39
N ARG A 86 -38.38 -21.80 -34.37
CA ARG A 86 -38.68 -22.76 -35.46
C ARG A 86 -37.49 -23.42 -36.17
N PHE A 87 -37.28 -24.72 -35.91
CA PHE A 87 -37.79 -25.84 -36.72
C PHE A 87 -37.37 -27.19 -36.11
N PHE A 88 -38.29 -28.17 -36.13
CA PHE A 88 -38.11 -29.56 -35.69
C PHE A 88 -37.59 -30.44 -36.86
N TRP A 89 -36.67 -31.38 -36.61
CA TRP A 89 -36.78 -32.86 -36.76
C TRP A 89 -35.41 -33.57 -36.51
N PRO A 90 -35.38 -34.89 -36.19
CA PRO A 90 -34.33 -35.54 -35.39
C PRO A 90 -33.42 -36.53 -36.15
N MET A 91 -32.49 -37.13 -35.38
CA MET A 91 -31.84 -38.45 -35.53
C MET A 91 -30.34 -38.55 -35.90
N SER A 92 -29.64 -39.27 -35.01
CA SER A 92 -28.68 -40.38 -35.26
C SER A 92 -27.19 -40.20 -34.98
N LEU A 93 -26.73 -41.12 -34.14
CA LEU A 93 -25.37 -41.55 -33.83
C LEU A 93 -24.56 -41.91 -35.08
N LEU A 94 -23.26 -41.57 -35.08
CA LEU A 94 -22.24 -42.36 -35.78
C LEU A 94 -20.88 -42.21 -35.08
N VAL A 95 -20.43 -43.32 -34.53
CA VAL A 95 -19.07 -43.57 -34.07
C VAL A 95 -18.26 -44.00 -35.29
N ILE A 96 -17.17 -43.32 -35.60
CA ILE A 96 -16.14 -43.82 -36.51
C ILE A 96 -14.77 -43.60 -35.86
N PHE A 97 -14.09 -44.71 -35.58
CA PHE A 97 -12.65 -44.78 -35.34
C PHE A 97 -11.94 -44.68 -36.69
N ALA A 98 -10.93 -43.82 -36.80
CA ALA A 98 -9.95 -43.90 -37.86
C ALA A 98 -8.56 -43.56 -37.32
N ILE A 99 -7.70 -44.58 -37.35
CA ILE A 99 -6.26 -44.54 -37.12
C ILE A 99 -5.61 -44.01 -38.41
N GLY A 100 -4.70 -43.06 -38.30
CA GLY A 100 -3.94 -42.54 -39.44
C GLY A 100 -2.74 -41.71 -39.03
N THR A 101 -1.57 -42.34 -38.99
CA THR A 101 -0.24 -41.72 -38.87
C THR A 101 0.11 -41.04 -40.19
N VAL A 102 0.50 -39.76 -40.17
CA VAL A 102 1.17 -39.11 -41.31
C VAL A 102 2.42 -38.35 -40.84
N VAL A 103 3.51 -38.69 -41.51
CA VAL A 103 4.88 -38.22 -41.39
C VAL A 103 5.02 -36.79 -41.92
N LEU A 104 5.73 -35.90 -41.21
CA LEU A 104 6.14 -34.59 -41.73
C LEU A 104 7.64 -34.56 -42.02
N TYR A 105 7.96 -34.32 -43.29
CA TYR A 105 9.30 -34.00 -43.79
C TYR A 105 9.73 -32.59 -43.36
N SER A 106 11.02 -32.45 -43.03
CA SER A 106 11.69 -31.16 -42.85
C SER A 106 12.28 -30.71 -44.18
N THR A 107 11.97 -29.48 -44.62
CA THR A 107 12.82 -28.74 -45.56
C THR A 107 12.96 -27.30 -45.11
N THR A 108 14.22 -26.91 -44.96
CA THR A 108 14.70 -25.54 -44.77
C THR A 108 14.82 -24.86 -46.13
N SER A 109 14.37 -23.60 -46.24
CA SER A 109 15.09 -22.53 -46.94
C SER A 109 14.39 -21.15 -46.81
N PRO A 110 15.14 -20.05 -46.90
CA PRO A 110 14.78 -18.72 -46.39
C PRO A 110 14.28 -17.78 -47.48
N ILE A 111 13.59 -16.68 -47.14
CA ILE A 111 13.50 -15.49 -48.01
C ILE A 111 13.05 -14.21 -47.26
N LYS A 112 13.96 -13.23 -47.31
CA LYS A 112 13.86 -11.79 -47.62
C LYS A 112 13.15 -10.78 -46.69
N GLN A 113 13.96 -9.76 -46.37
CA GLN A 113 13.64 -8.35 -46.11
C GLN A 113 12.24 -7.89 -46.52
N VAL A 114 11.58 -7.17 -45.59
CA VAL A 114 10.62 -6.12 -45.92
C VAL A 114 11.06 -4.83 -45.25
N SER A 115 11.22 -3.81 -46.08
CA SER A 115 11.72 -2.48 -45.79
C SER A 115 10.73 -1.64 -44.99
N LEU A 116 11.27 -0.78 -44.12
CA LEU A 116 10.59 0.30 -43.42
C LEU A 116 10.03 1.33 -44.40
N LEU A 117 8.76 1.71 -44.21
CA LEU A 117 8.20 2.97 -44.71
C LEU A 117 8.08 3.97 -43.55
N PRO A 118 8.48 5.24 -43.74
CA PRO A 118 8.51 6.25 -42.68
C PRO A 118 7.12 6.88 -42.49
N GLN A 119 6.72 7.07 -41.23
CA GLN A 119 5.58 7.93 -40.87
C GLN A 119 6.06 9.37 -40.61
N PRO A 120 5.22 10.39 -40.87
CA PRO A 120 5.66 11.76 -41.10
C PRO A 120 5.97 12.52 -39.80
N ALA A 121 6.89 13.47 -39.92
CA ALA A 121 7.22 14.46 -38.91
C ALA A 121 5.98 15.28 -38.49
N VAL A 122 5.78 15.40 -37.17
CA VAL A 122 4.88 16.40 -36.59
C VAL A 122 5.74 17.51 -35.99
N SER A 123 5.45 18.72 -36.44
CA SER A 123 6.12 19.98 -36.16
C SER A 123 6.24 20.28 -34.66
N LYS A 124 7.45 20.65 -34.24
CA LYS A 124 7.73 21.39 -33.01
C LYS A 124 7.78 22.87 -33.37
N ASP A 125 6.70 23.60 -33.13
CA ASP A 125 6.73 25.06 -33.09
C ASP A 125 5.58 25.55 -32.20
N LEU A 126 5.90 25.97 -30.97
CA LEU A 126 5.30 27.12 -30.28
C LEU A 126 5.97 27.28 -28.89
N PHE A 127 6.22 28.55 -28.53
CA PHE A 127 6.97 29.07 -27.36
C PHE A 127 8.47 29.29 -27.55
N ARG A 128 8.79 30.33 -28.34
CA ARG A 128 10.01 31.13 -28.18
C ARG A 128 9.63 32.61 -28.11
N ALA A 129 9.60 33.15 -26.90
CA ALA A 129 9.73 34.59 -26.62
C ALA A 129 10.78 34.68 -25.50
N GLN A 130 12.03 34.95 -25.88
CA GLN A 130 12.69 36.24 -25.68
C GLN A 130 12.77 36.65 -24.20
N THR A 131 13.95 36.48 -23.60
CA THR A 131 14.72 37.59 -23.00
C THR A 131 16.16 37.15 -22.79
N GLU A 132 17.09 37.83 -23.46
CA GLU A 132 18.53 37.76 -23.22
C GLU A 132 18.98 38.95 -22.35
N THR A 133 19.77 38.64 -21.32
CA THR A 133 20.89 39.43 -20.72
C THR A 133 20.59 40.67 -19.83
N PRO A 134 21.57 41.14 -19.01
CA PRO A 134 22.31 40.39 -17.99
C PRO A 134 22.38 41.13 -16.62
N ILE A 135 22.72 40.38 -15.58
CA ILE A 135 22.96 40.86 -14.21
C ILE A 135 24.17 41.80 -14.17
N ARG A 136 23.96 43.01 -13.66
CA ARG A 136 25.03 43.96 -13.26
C ARG A 136 25.13 44.03 -11.74
N THR A 137 26.33 43.80 -11.26
CA THR A 137 26.85 44.00 -9.91
C THR A 137 26.61 45.44 -9.43
N VAL A 138 26.04 45.62 -8.24
CA VAL A 138 26.26 46.83 -7.43
C VAL A 138 26.39 46.43 -5.97
N THR A 139 27.62 46.61 -5.47
CA THR A 139 28.00 46.61 -4.06
C THR A 139 27.73 48.00 -3.47
N SER A 140 27.52 48.02 -2.15
CA SER A 140 27.77 49.11 -1.19
C SER A 140 26.56 49.86 -0.60
N ALA A 141 26.58 49.81 0.74
CA ALA A 141 26.23 50.85 1.71
C ALA A 141 24.78 51.35 1.78
N LEU A 142 24.12 51.06 2.91
CA LEU A 142 23.94 52.09 3.94
C LEU A 142 23.56 51.47 5.29
N THR A 143 24.33 51.86 6.29
CA THR A 143 24.26 51.57 7.72
C THR A 143 23.27 52.51 8.40
N SER A 144 22.88 52.16 9.65
CA SER A 144 22.16 52.97 10.67
C SER A 144 20.66 53.22 10.40
N THR A 145 19.70 53.01 11.31
CA THR A 145 19.61 53.32 12.76
C THR A 145 18.26 52.72 13.24
N TYR A 146 18.04 51.95 14.32
CA TYR A 146 18.00 52.19 15.78
C TYR A 146 17.51 50.84 16.39
N ARG A 147 18.24 50.11 17.26
CA ARG A 147 18.34 50.15 18.73
C ARG A 147 17.04 50.33 19.55
N LEU A 148 16.96 49.46 20.58
CA LEU A 148 16.06 49.36 21.77
C LEU A 148 14.82 48.48 21.51
N VAL A 149 14.69 47.30 22.13
CA VAL A 149 14.69 47.05 23.59
C VAL A 149 15.39 45.73 23.94
N GLU A 150 16.45 45.83 24.75
CA GLU A 150 16.90 44.76 25.66
C GLU A 150 16.22 44.94 27.02
N GLN A 151 15.80 43.83 27.63
CA GLN A 151 15.93 43.45 29.05
C GLN A 151 15.11 42.17 29.24
N LYS A 152 15.61 41.03 29.69
CA LYS A 152 16.30 40.69 30.96
C LYS A 152 16.51 39.16 30.88
N LEU A 153 17.69 38.54 31.02
CA LEU A 153 18.38 38.17 32.27
C LEU A 153 19.63 37.28 31.98
N ARG A 154 20.80 37.78 32.38
CA ARG A 154 21.99 37.24 33.09
C ARG A 154 22.53 35.77 32.91
N PRO A 155 23.85 35.57 33.14
CA PRO A 155 24.70 34.60 32.43
C PRO A 155 25.17 33.41 33.29
N ILE A 156 25.63 32.32 32.64
CA ILE A 156 26.45 31.28 33.28
C ILE A 156 27.76 31.08 32.51
N LYS A 157 28.80 30.86 33.31
CA LYS A 157 30.25 30.99 33.12
C LYS A 157 30.89 29.99 32.15
N GLN A 158 31.88 30.52 31.42
CA GLN A 158 33.21 30.00 31.07
C GLN A 158 33.38 28.48 30.85
N VAL A 159 33.64 28.16 29.58
CA VAL A 159 34.36 26.99 29.08
C VAL A 159 35.87 27.27 29.16
N SER A 160 36.63 26.35 29.75
CA SER A 160 38.10 26.34 29.73
C SER A 160 38.62 25.15 28.93
N ILE A 161 39.67 25.40 28.14
CA ILE A 161 40.22 24.54 27.08
C ILE A 161 41.66 24.13 27.43
N LEU A 162 42.02 22.86 27.11
CA LEU A 162 43.34 22.22 26.86
C LEU A 162 44.29 21.90 28.04
N PRO A 163 45.28 20.95 27.94
CA PRO A 163 45.79 20.23 26.74
C PRO A 163 46.01 18.70 26.85
N GLN A 164 46.41 18.10 25.72
CA GLN A 164 46.92 16.73 25.55
C GLN A 164 48.31 16.52 26.18
N SER A 165 48.58 15.34 26.77
CA SER A 165 49.73 14.48 26.41
C SER A 165 49.85 13.19 27.25
N ALA A 166 50.25 12.14 26.54
CA ALA A 166 51.12 11.02 26.93
C ALA A 166 50.56 9.73 27.61
N VAL A 167 50.87 8.65 26.89
CA VAL A 167 50.74 7.21 27.08
C VAL A 167 51.36 6.67 28.38
N SER A 168 50.67 5.73 29.04
CA SER A 168 51.32 4.61 29.74
C SER A 168 50.42 3.37 29.79
N THR A 169 50.96 2.26 29.33
CA THR A 169 50.43 0.89 29.42
C THR A 169 50.40 0.38 30.86
N SER A 170 49.26 -0.17 31.31
CA SER A 170 49.28 -1.33 32.22
C SER A 170 47.98 -2.12 32.11
N THR A 171 48.13 -3.34 31.60
CA THR A 171 47.27 -4.49 31.87
C THR A 171 46.97 -4.61 33.37
N ASP A 172 45.72 -4.38 33.75
CA ASP A 172 45.02 -5.02 34.87
C ASP A 172 43.74 -4.24 35.18
N LEU A 173 42.63 -4.67 34.57
CA LEU A 173 41.25 -4.41 35.04
C LEU A 173 40.29 -5.30 34.22
N PHE A 174 40.57 -6.61 34.19
CA PHE A 174 39.49 -7.57 34.02
C PHE A 174 38.68 -7.57 35.32
N ARG A 175 37.34 -7.54 35.17
CA ARG A 175 36.30 -7.68 36.20
C ARG A 175 35.72 -6.39 36.77
N ALA A 176 34.94 -5.72 35.93
CA ALA A 176 33.54 -5.41 36.23
C ALA A 176 32.86 -4.91 34.96
N GLN A 177 32.53 -5.82 34.03
CA GLN A 177 31.36 -5.55 33.18
C GLN A 177 30.16 -5.56 34.12
N THR A 178 29.78 -4.39 34.60
CA THR A 178 28.40 -4.15 35.01
C THR A 178 27.54 -4.61 33.86
N LYS A 179 26.89 -5.77 34.02
CA LYS A 179 25.76 -6.16 33.18
C LYS A 179 24.83 -4.95 33.17
N THR A 180 24.78 -4.24 32.05
CA THR A 180 23.68 -3.35 31.75
C THR A 180 22.42 -4.18 32.05
N PRO A 181 21.51 -3.73 32.92
CA PRO A 181 20.31 -4.50 33.23
C PRO A 181 19.67 -4.84 31.90
N MET A 182 19.51 -6.14 31.64
CA MET A 182 18.89 -6.65 30.44
C MET A 182 17.57 -5.89 30.28
N LYS A 183 17.45 -5.06 29.24
CA LYS A 183 16.23 -4.31 28.97
C LYS A 183 15.09 -5.31 28.96
N THR A 184 14.18 -5.17 29.91
CA THR A 184 13.04 -6.06 30.08
C THR A 184 12.06 -5.76 28.97
N VAL A 185 12.09 -6.58 27.91
CA VAL A 185 11.16 -6.46 26.79
C VAL A 185 9.78 -6.94 27.24
N THR A 186 8.73 -6.23 26.84
CA THR A 186 7.34 -6.66 27.06
C THR A 186 7.10 -8.02 26.43
N SER A 187 6.52 -8.94 27.20
CA SER A 187 6.18 -10.30 26.75
C SER A 187 4.67 -10.49 26.71
N ALA A 188 4.15 -10.90 25.55
CA ALA A 188 2.75 -11.26 25.38
C ALA A 188 2.33 -12.46 26.25
N LEU A 189 3.27 -13.38 26.53
CA LEU A 189 3.01 -14.63 27.25
C LEU A 189 2.68 -14.40 28.73
N THR A 190 3.26 -13.36 29.34
CA THR A 190 3.10 -13.03 30.76
C THR A 190 2.13 -11.86 30.98
N SER A 191 2.02 -10.96 30.01
CA SER A 191 1.08 -9.83 30.02
C SER A 191 -0.36 -10.33 30.15
N THR A 192 -1.20 -9.53 30.80
CA THR A 192 -2.59 -9.91 31.13
C THR A 192 -3.56 -8.85 30.65
N TYR A 193 -4.79 -9.24 30.35
CA TYR A 193 -5.88 -8.31 30.09
C TYR A 193 -7.14 -8.69 30.86
N ARG A 194 -7.95 -7.69 31.22
CA ARG A 194 -9.21 -7.88 31.93
C ARG A 194 -10.29 -6.96 31.40
N LEU A 195 -11.53 -7.47 31.41
CA LEU A 195 -12.72 -6.68 31.15
C LEU A 195 -13.05 -5.83 32.40
N VAL A 196 -13.40 -4.57 32.21
CA VAL A 196 -13.73 -3.63 33.31
C VAL A 196 -15.19 -3.76 33.73
N GLU A 197 -16.12 -3.89 32.77
CA GLU A 197 -17.56 -4.00 33.01
C GLU A 197 -18.11 -5.33 32.48
N GLN A 198 -18.89 -6.04 33.29
CA GLN A 198 -19.40 -7.36 32.92
C GLN A 198 -20.74 -7.33 32.18
N THR A 199 -21.54 -6.27 32.35
CA THR A 199 -22.87 -6.17 31.71
C THR A 199 -22.81 -5.24 30.52
N LEU A 200 -22.59 -5.82 29.34
CA LEU A 200 -22.50 -5.09 28.07
C LEU A 200 -23.75 -5.31 27.23
N ARG A 201 -24.26 -4.24 26.61
CA ARG A 201 -25.37 -4.30 25.64
C ARG A 201 -24.94 -3.79 24.29
N VAL A 202 -25.66 -4.17 23.24
CA VAL A 202 -25.47 -3.63 21.88
C VAL A 202 -25.47 -2.10 21.91
N SER A 203 -24.59 -1.48 21.13
CA SER A 203 -24.34 -0.03 21.08
C SER A 203 -23.70 0.58 22.34
N ASN A 204 -23.20 -0.23 23.27
CA ASN A 204 -22.32 0.24 24.35
C ASN A 204 -20.84 0.15 23.94
N THR A 205 -19.97 0.61 24.83
CA THR A 205 -18.53 0.47 24.68
C THR A 205 -18.01 -0.56 25.67
N ALA A 206 -17.34 -1.59 25.18
CA ALA A 206 -16.65 -2.57 26.02
C ALA A 206 -15.27 -2.04 26.40
N HIS A 207 -14.97 -2.00 27.71
CA HIS A 207 -13.71 -1.48 28.23
C HIS A 207 -12.82 -2.59 28.79
N PHE A 208 -11.57 -2.62 28.35
CA PHE A 208 -10.55 -3.53 28.84
C PHE A 208 -9.33 -2.76 29.36
N VAL A 209 -8.59 -3.40 30.26
CA VAL A 209 -7.27 -2.95 30.69
C VAL A 209 -6.25 -4.03 30.39
N ILE A 210 -5.21 -3.68 29.65
CA ILE A 210 -4.00 -4.50 29.47
C ILE A 210 -2.98 -4.06 30.51
N GLN A 211 -2.39 -5.04 31.21
CA GLN A 211 -1.22 -4.88 32.05
C GLN A 211 -0.03 -5.54 31.34
N ALA A 212 0.87 -4.72 30.81
CA ALA A 212 2.10 -5.19 30.19
C ALA A 212 3.08 -5.70 31.24
N LYS A 213 3.72 -6.82 30.94
CA LYS A 213 4.71 -7.47 31.79
C LYS A 213 5.90 -7.96 30.99
N ASP A 214 7.05 -8.07 31.64
CA ASP A 214 8.24 -8.70 31.07
C ASP A 214 8.13 -10.24 31.09
N SER A 215 9.10 -10.93 30.49
CA SER A 215 9.14 -12.41 30.47
C SER A 215 9.22 -13.06 31.86
N SER A 216 9.63 -12.31 32.89
CA SER A 216 9.65 -12.76 34.29
C SER A 216 8.34 -12.47 35.03
N GLY A 217 7.34 -11.89 34.37
CA GLY A 217 6.05 -11.56 34.95
C GLY A 217 6.03 -10.28 35.80
N ARG A 218 7.08 -9.45 35.72
CA ARG A 218 7.11 -8.15 36.40
C ARG A 218 6.36 -7.11 35.56
N ASN A 219 5.61 -6.25 36.24
CA ASN A 219 4.89 -5.18 35.55
C ASN A 219 5.88 -4.22 34.88
N MET A 220 5.60 -3.89 33.62
CA MET A 220 6.29 -2.79 32.95
C MET A 220 5.95 -1.49 33.64
N THR A 221 6.90 -0.57 33.72
CA THR A 221 6.75 0.75 34.35
C THR A 221 6.68 1.90 33.35
N SER A 222 6.81 1.59 32.06
CA SER A 222 6.72 2.55 30.96
C SER A 222 5.78 2.02 29.88
N GLY A 223 5.15 2.94 29.15
CA GLY A 223 4.38 2.62 27.95
C GLY A 223 5.26 2.47 26.70
N GLY A 224 4.58 2.54 25.55
CA GLY A 224 5.15 2.55 24.21
C GLY A 224 4.96 1.25 23.43
N ASP A 225 4.32 0.23 24.01
CA ASP A 225 3.94 -0.98 23.27
C ASP A 225 2.85 -0.64 22.25
N PHE A 226 2.94 -1.27 21.09
CA PHE A 226 1.95 -1.17 20.02
C PHE A 226 1.04 -2.39 20.06
N TRP A 227 -0.27 -2.15 20.08
CA TRP A 227 -1.28 -3.18 20.30
C TRP A 227 -2.24 -3.26 19.12
N PHE A 228 -2.52 -4.48 18.68
CA PHE A 228 -3.65 -4.80 17.82
C PHE A 228 -4.74 -5.43 18.67
N THR A 229 -5.92 -4.83 18.62
CA THR A 229 -7.06 -5.27 19.42
C THR A 229 -8.30 -5.27 18.56
N PHE A 230 -9.04 -6.38 18.59
CA PHE A 230 -10.33 -6.49 17.91
C PHE A 230 -11.21 -7.54 18.58
N LEU A 231 -12.51 -7.44 18.35
CA LEU A 231 -13.51 -8.42 18.76
C LEU A 231 -14.10 -9.10 17.52
N THR A 232 -14.47 -10.38 17.65
CA THR A 232 -15.22 -11.11 16.63
C THR A 232 -16.46 -11.78 17.24
N SER A 233 -17.56 -11.90 16.50
CA SER A 233 -18.76 -12.61 16.96
C SER A 233 -18.69 -14.12 16.71
N VAL A 234 -17.80 -14.54 15.80
CA VAL A 234 -17.55 -15.94 15.46
C VAL A 234 -16.11 -16.28 15.87
N GLU A 235 -15.92 -17.50 16.37
CA GLU A 235 -14.60 -18.02 16.67
C GLU A 235 -13.83 -18.29 15.37
N GLY A 236 -12.56 -17.87 15.31
CA GLY A 236 -11.71 -18.03 14.12
C GLY A 236 -11.76 -16.86 13.13
N ASP A 237 -11.04 -17.03 12.01
CA ASP A 237 -10.89 -15.97 11.00
C ASP A 237 -11.94 -16.07 9.89
N HIS A 238 -13.12 -15.50 10.18
CA HIS A 238 -14.19 -15.32 9.20
C HIS A 238 -14.43 -13.83 8.98
N PRO A 239 -13.69 -13.17 8.07
CA PRO A 239 -13.79 -11.72 7.87
C PRO A 239 -15.13 -11.29 7.23
N THR A 240 -15.84 -12.22 6.59
CA THR A 240 -17.08 -11.96 5.84
C THR A 240 -18.35 -12.38 6.57
N THR A 241 -18.27 -12.92 7.79
CA THR A 241 -19.46 -13.36 8.54
C THR A 241 -19.41 -12.88 9.98
N GLY A 242 -20.58 -12.51 10.51
CA GLY A 242 -20.71 -12.03 11.87
C GLY A 242 -20.17 -10.63 12.09
N GLY A 243 -20.07 -10.25 13.36
CA GLY A 243 -19.64 -8.93 13.80
C GLY A 243 -18.13 -8.87 14.06
N ARG A 244 -17.46 -7.80 13.64
CA ARG A 244 -16.05 -7.52 13.98
C ARG A 244 -15.84 -6.04 14.25
N THR A 245 -15.08 -5.70 15.29
CA THR A 245 -14.73 -4.29 15.59
C THR A 245 -13.29 -4.21 16.06
N ALA A 246 -12.57 -3.17 15.64
CA ALA A 246 -11.27 -2.84 16.22
C ALA A 246 -11.47 -2.10 17.55
N GLY A 247 -10.47 -2.16 18.42
CA GLY A 247 -10.45 -1.41 19.67
C GLY A 247 -9.51 -0.21 19.59
N SER A 248 -9.94 0.91 20.16
CA SER A 248 -9.06 2.06 20.41
C SER A 248 -8.24 1.83 21.67
N VAL A 249 -6.92 2.05 21.56
CA VAL A 249 -5.96 1.83 22.63
C VAL A 249 -5.41 3.16 23.14
N VAL A 250 -5.48 3.36 24.45
CA VAL A 250 -4.88 4.49 25.16
C VAL A 250 -3.75 3.96 26.04
N ASP A 251 -2.54 4.46 25.81
CA ASP A 251 -1.36 4.18 26.62
C ASP A 251 -1.28 5.14 27.80
N HIS A 252 -1.23 4.61 29.03
CA HIS A 252 -1.13 5.40 30.26
C HIS A 252 0.32 5.70 30.67
N ASN A 253 1.29 5.35 29.83
CA ASN A 253 2.73 5.54 29.99
C ASN A 253 3.32 4.91 31.26
N ASN A 254 2.63 3.95 31.87
CA ASN A 254 3.01 3.29 33.12
C ASN A 254 2.96 1.75 33.01
N GLY A 255 2.98 1.21 31.79
CA GLY A 255 2.83 -0.22 31.50
C GLY A 255 1.39 -0.73 31.54
N THR A 256 0.40 0.16 31.66
CA THR A 256 -1.02 -0.17 31.50
C THR A 256 -1.63 0.52 30.29
N TYR A 257 -2.59 -0.14 29.66
CA TYR A 257 -3.29 0.37 28.48
C TYR A 257 -4.78 0.17 28.64
N SER A 258 -5.57 1.20 28.33
CA SER A 258 -7.02 1.08 28.21
C SER A 258 -7.39 0.75 26.78
N VAL A 259 -8.29 -0.21 26.59
CA VAL A 259 -8.84 -0.55 25.28
C VAL A 259 -10.35 -0.38 25.32
N SER A 260 -10.91 0.28 24.30
CA SER A 260 -12.35 0.51 24.17
C SER A 260 -12.84 0.00 22.81
N PHE A 261 -13.92 -0.78 22.81
CA PHE A 261 -14.56 -1.30 21.60
C PHE A 261 -16.01 -0.86 21.51
N TYR A 262 -16.47 -0.39 20.36
CA TYR A 262 -17.91 -0.25 20.11
C TYR A 262 -18.53 -1.61 19.76
N VAL A 263 -19.52 -2.08 20.52
CA VAL A 263 -20.16 -3.38 20.26
C VAL A 263 -21.39 -3.26 19.37
N GLY A 264 -21.27 -3.67 18.10
CA GLY A 264 -22.31 -3.55 17.08
C GLY A 264 -23.29 -4.74 16.99
N TRP A 265 -23.10 -5.81 17.76
CA TRP A 265 -23.92 -7.03 17.69
C TRP A 265 -24.21 -7.61 19.07
N SER A 266 -25.20 -8.50 19.17
CA SER A 266 -25.51 -9.28 20.38
C SER A 266 -24.96 -10.70 20.31
N GLY A 267 -24.76 -11.34 21.46
CA GLY A 267 -24.28 -12.72 21.55
C GLY A 267 -22.86 -12.80 22.10
N ILE A 268 -22.12 -13.85 21.75
CA ILE A 268 -20.73 -14.01 22.20
C ILE A 268 -19.82 -13.06 21.41
N ALA A 269 -18.90 -12.40 22.10
CA ALA A 269 -17.77 -11.70 21.51
C ALA A 269 -16.48 -12.38 21.97
N TYR A 270 -15.68 -12.81 21.00
CA TYR A 270 -14.33 -13.34 21.21
C TYR A 270 -13.33 -12.19 21.20
N VAL A 271 -12.38 -12.24 22.13
CA VAL A 271 -11.44 -11.14 22.41
C VAL A 271 -10.08 -11.47 21.80
N HIS A 272 -9.59 -10.58 20.94
CA HIS A 272 -8.25 -10.70 20.35
C HIS A 272 -7.40 -9.50 20.79
N MET A 273 -6.35 -9.80 21.56
CA MET A 273 -5.39 -8.82 22.06
C MET A 273 -4.00 -9.29 21.64
N THR A 274 -3.31 -8.51 20.81
CA THR A 274 -2.01 -8.86 20.24
C THR A 274 -1.00 -7.76 20.52
N LEU A 275 0.12 -8.13 21.12
CA LEU A 275 1.31 -7.29 21.18
C LEU A 275 1.89 -7.21 19.77
N ALA A 276 1.57 -6.13 19.05
CA ALA A 276 2.02 -5.94 17.68
C ALA A 276 3.52 -5.64 17.65
N ALA A 277 3.98 -4.75 18.54
CA ALA A 277 5.41 -4.51 18.76
C ALA A 277 5.66 -4.01 20.21
N PRO A 278 6.69 -4.51 20.91
CA PRO A 278 7.04 -4.05 22.25
C PRO A 278 7.62 -2.63 22.21
N SER A 279 7.59 -1.96 23.36
CA SER A 279 8.09 -0.60 23.49
C SER A 279 9.55 -0.44 23.03
N GLU A 280 10.37 -1.48 23.16
CA GLU A 280 11.75 -1.50 22.68
C GLU A 280 11.83 -1.43 21.15
N ALA A 281 10.96 -2.16 20.46
CA ALA A 281 10.89 -2.18 18.99
C ALA A 281 10.38 -0.82 18.46
N THR A 282 9.34 -0.25 19.10
CA THR A 282 8.80 1.06 18.70
C THR A 282 9.78 2.20 18.97
N LYS A 283 10.48 2.17 20.11
CA LYS A 283 11.58 3.09 20.43
C LYS A 283 12.73 2.93 19.43
N TRP A 284 13.09 1.71 19.06
CA TRP A 284 14.12 1.46 18.04
C TRP A 284 13.75 2.06 16.69
N LEU A 285 12.52 1.84 16.22
CA LEU A 285 12.03 2.44 14.97
C LEU A 285 12.11 3.96 15.01
N ARG A 286 11.61 4.57 16.08
CA ARG A 286 11.56 6.02 16.25
C ARG A 286 12.94 6.66 16.37
N ASP A 287 13.83 6.08 17.18
CA ASP A 287 15.06 6.74 17.60
C ASP A 287 16.28 6.33 16.76
N LYS A 288 16.26 5.12 16.18
CA LYS A 288 17.36 4.60 15.35
C LYS A 288 17.01 4.50 13.87
N TYR A 289 15.81 4.06 13.52
CA TYR A 289 15.48 3.80 12.11
C TYR A 289 15.02 5.07 11.37
N TRP A 290 14.01 5.77 11.88
CA TRP A 290 13.41 6.92 11.21
C TRP A 290 14.34 8.10 10.94
N PRO A 291 15.30 8.46 11.82
CA PRO A 291 16.19 9.59 11.56
C PRO A 291 17.24 9.30 10.49
N VAL A 292 17.44 8.03 10.11
CA VAL A 292 18.50 7.62 9.20
C VAL A 292 18.09 7.86 7.74
N GLU A 293 18.91 8.59 7.01
CA GLU A 293 18.79 8.78 5.56
C GLU A 293 19.22 7.53 4.78
N LYS A 294 18.87 7.46 3.48
CA LYS A 294 19.22 6.36 2.57
C LYS A 294 18.76 4.99 3.08
N ARG A 295 17.44 4.86 3.34
CA ARG A 295 16.79 3.59 3.72
C ARG A 295 16.01 2.94 2.59
N VAL A 296 15.72 3.69 1.54
CA VAL A 296 15.17 3.20 0.28
C VAL A 296 16.18 3.49 -0.83
N PHE A 297 16.41 2.49 -1.67
CA PHE A 297 17.33 2.58 -2.80
C PHE A 297 16.61 2.23 -4.08
N TRP A 298 17.03 2.92 -5.12
CA TRP A 298 16.61 2.62 -6.47
C TRP A 298 17.83 2.40 -7.34
N LYS A 299 17.61 1.73 -8.46
CA LYS A 299 18.56 1.61 -9.55
C LYS A 299 18.00 2.34 -10.76
N ALA A 300 18.72 3.36 -11.21
CA ALA A 300 18.35 4.12 -12.40
C ALA A 300 19.14 3.63 -13.61
N ASP A 301 18.50 3.68 -14.79
CA ASP A 301 19.15 3.53 -16.08
C ASP A 301 19.43 4.90 -16.71
N PHE A 302 20.64 5.09 -17.20
CA PHE A 302 21.09 6.24 -17.98
C PHE A 302 21.38 5.77 -19.41
N TRP A 303 20.63 6.29 -20.38
CA TRP A 303 20.69 5.88 -21.77
C TRP A 303 21.54 6.87 -22.56
N GLY A 304 22.86 6.70 -22.44
CA GLY A 304 23.82 7.47 -23.20
C GLY A 304 23.78 7.12 -24.69
N LYS A 305 24.56 7.85 -25.50
CA LYS A 305 24.55 7.74 -26.96
C LYS A 305 24.84 6.32 -27.49
N HIS A 306 25.66 5.54 -26.78
CA HIS A 306 26.14 4.22 -27.21
C HIS A 306 26.10 3.15 -26.11
N SER A 307 25.62 3.48 -24.92
CA SER A 307 25.61 2.57 -23.76
C SER A 307 24.44 2.87 -22.84
N ILE A 308 23.96 1.84 -22.14
CA ILE A 308 23.07 1.99 -20.99
C ILE A 308 23.91 1.71 -19.75
N GLU A 309 24.00 2.68 -18.86
CA GLU A 309 24.64 2.55 -17.56
C GLU A 309 23.60 2.54 -16.45
N THR A 310 23.89 1.86 -15.35
CA THR A 310 23.03 1.85 -14.18
C THR A 310 23.72 2.48 -12.99
N ALA A 311 23.00 3.30 -12.22
CA ALA A 311 23.54 3.88 -11.00
C ALA A 311 22.59 3.69 -9.81
N ALA A 312 23.17 3.59 -8.61
CA ALA A 312 22.40 3.54 -7.38
C ALA A 312 21.86 4.94 -7.03
N CYS A 313 20.63 4.98 -6.52
CA CYS A 313 19.92 6.21 -6.23
C CYS A 313 19.27 6.15 -4.85
N PHE A 314 19.14 7.31 -4.23
CA PHE A 314 18.60 7.47 -2.88
C PHE A 314 17.98 8.86 -2.71
N VAL A 315 17.03 8.97 -1.78
CA VAL A 315 16.58 10.28 -1.30
C VAL A 315 17.45 10.73 -0.14
N GLN A 316 17.79 12.01 -0.11
CA GLN A 316 18.52 12.61 1.00
C GLN A 316 18.15 14.09 1.16
N ARG A 317 18.09 14.53 2.41
CA ARG A 317 17.88 15.93 2.81
C ARG A 317 19.19 16.73 2.84
N ASN A 318 19.17 17.99 2.38
CA ASN A 318 20.26 18.96 2.56
C ASN A 318 21.66 18.47 2.11
N VAL A 319 21.77 17.90 0.91
CA VAL A 319 23.08 17.49 0.38
C VAL A 319 23.89 18.73 0.01
N THR A 320 25.05 18.90 0.66
CA THR A 320 25.95 20.05 0.48
C THR A 320 26.98 19.86 -0.63
N SER A 321 27.30 18.61 -1.01
CA SER A 321 28.22 18.30 -2.10
C SER A 321 27.58 17.32 -3.08
N THR A 322 27.41 17.76 -4.31
CA THR A 322 26.80 16.99 -5.41
C THR A 322 27.78 16.70 -6.54
N SER A 323 29.09 16.93 -6.35
CA SER A 323 30.10 16.77 -7.42
C SER A 323 30.15 15.34 -8.02
N HIS A 324 29.80 14.34 -7.22
CA HIS A 324 29.77 12.91 -7.61
C HIS A 324 28.35 12.37 -7.82
N LEU A 325 27.34 13.24 -7.80
CA LEU A 325 25.93 12.87 -7.84
C LEU A 325 25.22 13.55 -9.01
N CYS A 326 24.23 12.87 -9.56
CA CYS A 326 23.22 13.45 -10.42
C CYS A 326 22.00 13.78 -9.56
N THR A 327 21.57 15.05 -9.56
CA THR A 327 20.26 15.43 -9.02
C THR A 327 19.20 15.05 -10.05
N ILE A 328 18.49 13.95 -9.81
CA ILE A 328 17.50 13.43 -10.77
C ILE A 328 16.21 14.21 -10.69
N ASP A 329 15.73 14.48 -9.48
CA ASP A 329 14.55 15.31 -9.30
C ASP A 329 14.53 15.93 -7.89
N HIS A 330 14.36 17.25 -7.91
CA HIS A 330 14.30 18.15 -6.76
C HIS A 330 13.20 19.19 -7.01
N ASN A 331 11.93 18.79 -6.88
CA ASN A 331 10.82 19.75 -6.83
C ASN A 331 10.74 20.38 -5.42
N PRO A 332 11.14 21.65 -5.21
CA PRO A 332 11.18 22.24 -3.88
C PRO A 332 9.78 22.47 -3.30
N LYS A 333 8.76 22.64 -4.15
CA LYS A 333 7.36 22.80 -3.71
C LYS A 333 6.75 21.49 -3.21
N ALA A 334 7.32 20.33 -3.55
CA ALA A 334 6.75 19.04 -3.20
C ALA A 334 7.66 18.16 -2.33
N MET A 335 8.97 18.38 -2.37
CA MET A 335 9.98 17.64 -1.61
C MET A 335 10.79 18.51 -0.64
N GLY A 336 10.68 19.85 -0.74
CA GLY A 336 11.40 20.78 0.13
C GLY A 336 12.91 20.64 0.01
N LEU A 337 13.55 20.32 1.14
CA LEU A 337 15.01 20.14 1.22
C LEU A 337 15.47 18.74 0.81
N THR A 338 14.53 17.83 0.57
CA THR A 338 14.82 16.47 0.14
C THR A 338 14.82 16.40 -1.38
N ALA A 339 15.79 15.67 -1.94
CA ALA A 339 15.83 15.42 -3.38
C ALA A 339 16.24 13.96 -3.65
N LEU A 340 15.95 13.50 -4.86
CA LEU A 340 16.42 12.22 -5.36
C LEU A 340 17.74 12.42 -6.09
N TYR A 341 18.75 11.70 -5.59
CA TYR A 341 20.08 11.68 -6.17
C TYR A 341 20.39 10.29 -6.70
N CYS A 342 21.17 10.23 -7.77
CA CYS A 342 21.85 9.02 -8.20
C CYS A 342 23.36 9.24 -8.19
N GLU A 343 24.14 8.18 -8.02
CA GLU A 343 25.56 8.20 -8.31
C GLU A 343 25.78 8.61 -9.77
N LYS A 344 26.82 9.39 -10.04
CA LYS A 344 27.12 9.83 -11.39
C LYS A 344 27.61 8.64 -12.24
N PRO A 345 26.97 8.36 -13.39
CA PRO A 345 27.47 7.32 -14.30
C PRO A 345 28.87 7.67 -14.83
N HIS A 346 29.62 6.66 -15.29
CA HIS A 346 31.01 6.81 -15.70
C HIS A 346 31.14 7.45 -17.08
N VAL A 347 30.29 7.09 -18.03
CA VAL A 347 30.33 7.58 -19.42
C VAL A 347 29.10 8.41 -19.78
N ALA A 348 27.90 7.95 -19.40
CA ALA A 348 26.66 8.69 -19.57
C ALA A 348 26.67 9.99 -18.76
N LYS A 349 25.80 10.93 -19.14
CA LYS A 349 25.60 12.18 -18.40
C LYS A 349 24.37 12.08 -17.50
N CYS A 350 24.24 13.01 -16.55
CA CYS A 350 23.07 13.04 -15.68
C CYS A 350 21.76 13.25 -16.45
N GLU A 351 21.83 14.00 -17.55
CA GLU A 351 20.68 14.26 -18.44
C GLU A 351 20.24 13.03 -19.23
N ASP A 352 21.06 11.98 -19.28
CA ASP A 352 20.73 10.71 -19.94
C ASP A 352 19.83 9.81 -19.06
N PHE A 353 19.44 10.25 -17.85
CA PHE A 353 18.50 9.53 -16.99
C PHE A 353 17.24 9.15 -17.75
N LYS A 354 16.82 7.88 -17.65
CA LYS A 354 15.66 7.39 -18.40
C LYS A 354 14.61 6.69 -17.55
N THR A 355 15.03 5.75 -16.72
CA THR A 355 14.09 4.97 -15.90
C THR A 355 14.67 4.67 -14.54
N ILE A 356 13.80 4.34 -13.59
CA ILE A 356 14.17 3.98 -12.23
C ILE A 356 13.28 2.85 -11.71
N ALA A 357 13.85 1.97 -10.89
CA ALA A 357 13.13 0.91 -10.17
C ALA A 357 13.72 0.76 -8.77
N VAL A 358 12.94 0.29 -7.80
CA VAL A 358 13.50 -0.04 -6.47
C VAL A 358 14.55 -1.14 -6.63
N ASP A 359 15.62 -1.08 -5.83
CA ASP A 359 16.54 -2.19 -5.64
C ASP A 359 16.24 -2.88 -4.29
N PRO A 360 15.48 -4.00 -4.27
CA PRO A 360 15.10 -4.67 -3.04
C PRO A 360 16.29 -5.22 -2.27
N GLU A 361 17.37 -5.61 -2.96
CA GLU A 361 18.56 -6.16 -2.34
C GLU A 361 19.28 -5.08 -1.53
N MET A 362 19.50 -3.90 -2.11
CA MET A 362 20.09 -2.76 -1.39
C MET A 362 19.24 -2.34 -0.19
N VAL A 363 17.91 -2.32 -0.34
CA VAL A 363 16.98 -2.03 0.78
C VAL A 363 17.13 -3.05 1.91
N ASN A 364 17.16 -4.34 1.57
CA ASN A 364 17.27 -5.42 2.55
C ASN A 364 18.64 -5.38 3.26
N THR A 365 19.73 -5.24 2.50
CA THR A 365 21.09 -5.13 3.03
C THR A 365 21.21 -3.95 3.98
N ARG A 366 20.72 -2.77 3.59
CA ARG A 366 20.73 -1.59 4.45
C ARG A 366 19.92 -1.79 5.73
N THR A 367 18.76 -2.44 5.63
CA THR A 367 17.91 -2.70 6.81
C THR A 367 18.62 -3.66 7.77
N LEU A 368 19.28 -4.70 7.25
CA LEU A 368 20.08 -5.64 8.03
C LEU A 368 21.28 -4.94 8.72
N GLU A 369 21.99 -4.08 7.99
CA GLU A 369 23.10 -3.27 8.52
C GLU A 369 22.67 -2.37 9.67
N LEU A 370 21.45 -1.83 9.63
CA LEU A 370 20.93 -0.95 10.68
C LEU A 370 20.45 -1.75 11.90
N LEU A 371 19.97 -2.98 11.70
CA LEU A 371 19.49 -3.83 12.79
C LEU A 371 20.61 -4.25 13.75
N GLN A 372 21.84 -4.51 13.30
CA GLN A 372 23.04 -4.75 14.15
C GLN A 372 22.82 -5.68 15.37
N GLY A 373 21.93 -6.68 15.27
CA GLY A 373 21.59 -7.60 16.37
C GLY A 373 20.25 -7.33 17.07
N ASP A 374 19.61 -6.18 16.84
CA ASP A 374 18.25 -5.83 17.33
C ASP A 374 17.12 -6.57 16.56
N ILE A 375 17.48 -7.49 15.64
CA ILE A 375 16.52 -8.26 14.81
C ILE A 375 15.51 -9.05 15.63
N THR A 376 15.87 -9.46 16.85
CA THR A 376 14.98 -10.21 17.75
C THR A 376 13.79 -9.39 18.24
N LEU A 377 13.84 -8.05 18.18
CA LEU A 377 12.70 -7.17 18.50
C LEU A 377 11.56 -7.28 17.46
N PHE A 378 11.86 -7.78 16.27
CA PHE A 378 10.98 -7.76 15.10
C PHE A 378 10.60 -9.16 14.60
N LYS A 379 10.83 -10.20 15.40
CA LYS A 379 10.50 -11.60 15.07
C LYS A 379 10.23 -12.45 16.30
N GLY A 380 9.67 -13.64 16.09
CA GLY A 380 9.45 -14.64 17.14
C GLY A 380 8.56 -14.10 18.26
N GLU A 381 8.90 -14.42 19.50
CA GLU A 381 8.12 -14.11 20.71
C GLU A 381 7.96 -12.60 21.03
N ASN A 382 8.61 -11.72 20.25
CA ASN A 382 8.54 -10.27 20.47
C ASN A 382 7.68 -9.53 19.44
N TYR A 383 7.19 -10.15 18.37
CA TYR A 383 6.47 -9.43 17.31
C TYR A 383 5.18 -10.15 16.92
N LEU A 384 4.08 -9.40 16.80
CA LEU A 384 2.73 -9.92 16.51
C LEU A 384 2.33 -11.11 17.40
N GLN A 385 2.52 -10.99 18.72
CA GLN A 385 2.24 -12.09 19.64
C GLN A 385 0.90 -11.90 20.38
N PRO A 386 -0.02 -12.88 20.33
CA PRO A 386 -1.30 -12.80 21.03
C PRO A 386 -1.13 -12.98 22.54
N LEU A 387 -1.95 -12.26 23.32
CA LEU A 387 -2.05 -12.45 24.77
C LEU A 387 -2.93 -13.66 25.07
N THR A 388 -2.46 -14.51 25.98
CA THR A 388 -3.15 -15.74 26.37
C THR A 388 -3.80 -15.66 27.76
N ARG A 389 -3.53 -14.59 28.53
CA ARG A 389 -3.98 -14.42 29.92
C ARG A 389 -5.06 -13.34 30.07
N GLY A 390 -6.31 -13.74 29.82
CA GLY A 390 -7.48 -12.89 30.01
C GLY A 390 -8.76 -13.62 29.58
N PRO A 391 -9.93 -12.96 29.68
CA PRO A 391 -11.18 -13.56 29.23
C PRO A 391 -11.18 -13.72 27.70
N LYS A 392 -11.21 -14.98 27.22
CA LYS A 392 -11.25 -15.30 25.78
C LYS A 392 -12.51 -14.80 25.08
N SER A 393 -13.60 -14.71 25.82
CA SER A 393 -14.88 -14.23 25.32
C SER A 393 -15.74 -13.66 26.44
N PHE A 394 -16.77 -12.92 26.05
CA PHE A 394 -17.83 -12.41 26.93
C PHE A 394 -19.16 -12.32 26.17
N THR A 395 -20.27 -12.13 26.88
CA THR A 395 -21.61 -12.04 26.28
C THR A 395 -22.09 -10.59 26.22
N ILE A 396 -22.59 -10.20 25.05
CA ILE A 396 -23.26 -8.93 24.80
C ILE A 396 -24.76 -9.19 24.77
N ALA A 397 -25.48 -8.59 25.73
CA ALA A 397 -26.93 -8.67 25.78
C ALA A 397 -27.58 -7.84 24.67
N GLN A 398 -28.77 -8.25 24.22
CA GLN A 398 -29.57 -7.41 23.32
C GLN A 398 -29.95 -6.08 23.99
N SER A 399 -30.08 -5.03 23.17
CA SER A 399 -30.64 -3.77 23.63
C SER A 399 -32.13 -3.94 23.94
N GLN A 400 -32.63 -3.29 25.00
CA GLN A 400 -34.05 -3.31 25.37
C GLN A 400 -34.95 -2.61 24.34
N SER A 401 -34.37 -1.84 23.42
CA SER A 401 -35.08 -1.27 22.29
C SER A 401 -34.85 -2.10 21.04
N ASN A 402 -35.91 -2.44 20.29
CA ASN A 402 -35.87 -2.90 18.88
C ASN A 402 -35.32 -1.83 17.92
N ARG A 403 -34.35 -1.02 18.36
CA ARG A 403 -33.57 -0.20 17.45
C ARG A 403 -32.68 -1.18 16.70
N THR A 404 -33.03 -1.40 15.44
CA THR A 404 -32.07 -1.77 14.41
C THR A 404 -30.80 -0.95 14.61
N THR A 405 -29.66 -1.52 14.23
CA THR A 405 -28.32 -0.89 14.16
C THR A 405 -28.28 0.29 13.18
N ASP A 406 -29.32 1.12 13.16
CA ASP A 406 -29.43 2.35 12.42
C ASP A 406 -28.59 3.39 13.17
N THR A 407 -27.32 3.44 12.79
CA THR A 407 -26.42 4.49 13.23
C THR A 407 -27.07 5.80 12.77
N ARG A 408 -27.57 6.62 13.71
CA ARG A 408 -28.07 7.98 13.43
C ARG A 408 -26.92 8.93 13.05
N ALA A 409 -25.97 8.44 12.27
CA ALA A 409 -24.79 9.14 11.86
C ALA A 409 -25.22 10.31 10.96
N PRO A 410 -24.63 11.50 11.15
CA PRO A 410 -24.92 12.66 10.30
C PRO A 410 -24.41 12.42 8.87
N VAL A 411 -24.83 13.26 7.92
CA VAL A 411 -24.19 13.29 6.60
C VAL A 411 -22.72 13.65 6.76
N CYS A 412 -21.82 12.96 6.06
CA CYS A 412 -20.37 13.20 6.12
C CYS A 412 -20.05 14.65 5.77
N LYS A 413 -19.15 15.31 6.49
CA LYS A 413 -18.72 16.71 6.29
C LYS A 413 -17.19 16.82 6.24
N PRO A 414 -16.65 17.85 5.56
CA PRO A 414 -15.22 18.14 5.62
C PRO A 414 -14.76 18.44 7.05
N ASP A 415 -13.47 18.22 7.33
CA ASP A 415 -12.86 18.42 8.66
C ASP A 415 -13.54 17.65 9.80
N GLU A 416 -14.25 16.56 9.51
CA GLU A 416 -14.70 15.66 10.56
C GLU A 416 -13.50 14.95 11.19
N GLU A 417 -13.40 15.05 12.51
CA GLU A 417 -12.41 14.29 13.27
C GLU A 417 -12.86 12.82 13.37
N PRO A 418 -11.94 11.86 13.12
CA PRO A 418 -12.20 10.45 13.38
C PRO A 418 -12.64 10.22 14.83
N LEU A 419 -13.52 9.24 15.02
CA LEU A 419 -14.02 8.91 16.34
C LEU A 419 -13.01 8.00 17.05
N ALA A 420 -13.18 7.81 18.36
CA ALA A 420 -12.43 6.77 19.06
C ALA A 420 -12.78 5.37 18.51
N ASN A 421 -13.99 5.16 18.03
CA ASN A 421 -14.39 3.94 17.32
C ASN A 421 -15.09 4.36 16.03
N ASP A 422 -14.53 3.99 14.89
CA ASP A 422 -14.99 4.51 13.58
C ASP A 422 -16.13 3.68 12.97
N GLY A 423 -16.27 2.44 13.41
CA GLY A 423 -17.27 1.51 12.91
C GLY A 423 -17.01 0.06 13.30
N PHE A 424 -17.82 -0.82 12.72
CA PHE A 424 -17.69 -2.27 12.88
C PHE A 424 -18.17 -2.97 11.61
N TRP A 425 -17.58 -4.14 11.33
CA TRP A 425 -18.08 -5.05 10.32
C TRP A 425 -19.27 -5.83 10.88
N LEU A 426 -20.30 -6.03 10.07
CA LEU A 426 -21.37 -6.99 10.29
C LEU A 426 -21.71 -7.64 8.96
N ASP A 427 -21.50 -8.95 8.85
CA ASP A 427 -21.84 -9.74 7.66
C ASP A 427 -21.32 -9.13 6.34
N ALA A 428 -20.03 -8.80 6.35
CA ALA A 428 -19.28 -8.18 5.23
C ALA A 428 -19.67 -6.74 4.86
N GLU A 429 -20.48 -6.06 5.66
CA GLU A 429 -20.74 -4.61 5.55
C GLU A 429 -20.03 -3.85 6.66
N TRP A 430 -19.45 -2.69 6.33
CA TRP A 430 -18.87 -1.82 7.34
C TRP A 430 -19.89 -0.76 7.77
N HIS A 431 -20.31 -0.84 9.04
CA HIS A 431 -21.21 0.13 9.66
C HIS A 431 -20.43 1.30 10.24
N HIS A 432 -20.48 2.43 9.55
CA HIS A 432 -19.85 3.68 10.00
C HIS A 432 -20.57 4.28 11.21
N LEU A 433 -19.78 4.74 12.18
CA LEU A 433 -20.26 5.51 13.34
C LEU A 433 -20.06 7.02 13.16
N GLN A 434 -19.09 7.43 12.33
CA GLN A 434 -18.75 8.83 12.09
C GLN A 434 -19.83 9.56 11.27
N CYS A 435 -20.20 8.98 10.12
CA CYS A 435 -21.16 9.59 9.21
C CYS A 435 -21.94 8.54 8.41
N LYS A 436 -23.04 8.97 7.79
CA LYS A 436 -23.95 8.12 7.03
C LYS A 436 -23.32 7.72 5.69
N VAL A 437 -23.28 6.41 5.44
CA VAL A 437 -22.76 5.83 4.21
C VAL A 437 -23.85 5.04 3.51
N HIS A 438 -23.94 5.23 2.20
CA HIS A 438 -24.86 4.55 1.32
C HIS A 438 -24.12 3.50 0.50
N ARG A 439 -24.80 2.39 0.18
CA ARG A 439 -24.30 1.41 -0.79
C ARG A 439 -24.52 1.93 -2.21
N TRP A 440 -23.45 2.11 -2.97
CA TRP A 440 -23.48 2.67 -4.32
C TRP A 440 -23.33 1.56 -5.37
N GLU A 441 -24.37 0.73 -5.52
CA GLU A 441 -24.40 -0.38 -6.48
C GLU A 441 -25.16 -0.06 -7.78
N ASP A 442 -26.03 0.96 -7.76
CA ASP A 442 -26.72 1.42 -8.98
C ASP A 442 -25.83 2.31 -9.83
N VAL A 443 -25.39 1.77 -10.97
CA VAL A 443 -24.59 2.47 -11.99
C VAL A 443 -25.24 3.80 -12.42
N LYS A 444 -26.58 3.87 -12.52
CA LYS A 444 -27.27 5.10 -12.93
C LYS A 444 -27.15 6.17 -11.86
N ALA A 445 -27.31 5.82 -10.59
CA ALA A 445 -27.14 6.75 -9.47
C ALA A 445 -25.71 7.30 -9.39
N VAL A 446 -24.69 6.43 -9.56
CA VAL A 446 -23.28 6.85 -9.58
C VAL A 446 -22.99 7.81 -10.74
N ARG A 447 -23.46 7.48 -11.95
CA ARG A 447 -23.31 8.35 -13.13
C ARG A 447 -24.05 9.67 -13.00
N ALA A 448 -25.24 9.67 -12.39
CA ALA A 448 -26.01 10.88 -12.16
C ALA A 448 -25.29 11.82 -11.18
N CYS A 449 -24.74 11.29 -10.09
CA CYS A 449 -23.93 12.08 -9.15
C CYS A 449 -22.70 12.70 -9.82
N LEU A 450 -21.92 11.88 -10.53
CA LEU A 450 -20.61 12.28 -11.06
C LEU A 450 -20.71 13.00 -12.42
N ARG A 451 -21.92 13.32 -12.88
CA ARG A 451 -22.16 13.95 -14.16
C ARG A 451 -21.43 15.29 -14.27
N HIS A 452 -20.72 15.51 -15.38
CA HIS A 452 -19.87 16.69 -15.61
C HIS A 452 -18.72 16.86 -14.60
N LYS A 453 -18.32 15.79 -13.91
CA LYS A 453 -17.23 15.80 -12.94
C LYS A 453 -15.97 15.13 -13.47
N HIS A 454 -14.84 15.62 -13.00
CA HIS A 454 -13.53 14.99 -13.09
C HIS A 454 -13.14 14.47 -11.70
N VAL A 455 -13.16 13.14 -11.54
CA VAL A 455 -12.66 12.49 -10.32
C VAL A 455 -11.18 12.20 -10.47
N PHE A 456 -10.40 12.90 -9.68
CA PHE A 456 -8.96 12.92 -9.75
C PHE A 456 -8.35 12.20 -8.55
N PHE A 457 -7.72 11.06 -8.80
CA PHE A 457 -7.02 10.26 -7.81
C PHE A 457 -5.51 10.47 -7.95
N HIS A 458 -4.85 10.78 -6.84
CA HIS A 458 -3.39 10.90 -6.83
C HIS A 458 -2.81 10.27 -5.58
N GLY A 459 -1.83 9.38 -5.75
CA GLY A 459 -1.22 8.72 -4.62
C GLY A 459 -0.66 7.36 -4.98
N ASP A 460 -0.74 6.42 -4.06
CA ASP A 460 -0.12 5.11 -4.24
C ASP A 460 -1.09 4.05 -4.81
N SER A 461 -0.64 2.79 -4.78
CA SER A 461 -1.44 1.65 -5.22
C SER A 461 -2.79 1.50 -4.50
N ASN A 462 -2.97 2.06 -3.30
CA ASN A 462 -4.22 2.00 -2.55
C ASN A 462 -5.31 2.87 -3.12
N ILE A 463 -4.98 4.10 -3.54
CA ILE A 463 -5.97 4.96 -4.21
C ILE A 463 -6.19 4.53 -5.66
N ARG A 464 -5.19 3.86 -6.26
CA ARG A 464 -5.39 3.18 -7.55
C ARG A 464 -6.48 2.10 -7.47
N SER A 465 -6.56 1.38 -6.35
CA SER A 465 -7.64 0.40 -6.13
C SER A 465 -9.02 1.07 -6.08
N TRP A 466 -9.13 2.28 -5.49
CA TRP A 466 -10.37 3.06 -5.53
C TRP A 466 -10.76 3.43 -6.96
N TYR A 467 -9.79 3.91 -7.76
CA TYR A 467 -10.02 4.21 -9.17
C TYR A 467 -10.62 3.00 -9.89
N CYS A 468 -10.01 1.82 -9.73
CA CYS A 468 -10.50 0.61 -10.38
C CYS A 468 -11.92 0.23 -9.92
N VAL A 469 -12.22 0.29 -8.63
CA VAL A 469 -13.58 0.01 -8.11
C VAL A 469 -14.59 1.07 -8.57
N LEU A 470 -14.22 2.35 -8.61
CA LEU A 470 -15.09 3.41 -9.13
C LEU A 470 -15.42 3.18 -10.61
N THR A 471 -14.44 2.83 -11.45
CA THR A 471 -14.70 2.54 -12.86
C THR A 471 -15.67 1.36 -13.03
N ARG A 472 -15.60 0.35 -12.15
CA ARG A 472 -16.57 -0.74 -12.09
C ARG A 472 -17.97 -0.25 -11.70
N LYS A 473 -18.08 0.59 -10.67
CA LYS A 473 -19.35 1.21 -10.25
C LYS A 473 -19.94 2.15 -11.31
N LEU A 474 -19.12 2.67 -12.23
CA LEU A 474 -19.57 3.39 -13.42
C LEU A 474 -20.04 2.46 -14.56
N GLY A 475 -20.02 1.14 -14.37
CA GLY A 475 -20.50 0.14 -15.34
C GLY A 475 -19.47 -0.31 -16.37
N TYR A 476 -18.17 -0.09 -16.10
CA TYR A 476 -17.09 -0.51 -17.00
C TYR A 476 -16.39 -1.77 -16.46
N PRO A 477 -15.89 -2.65 -17.34
CA PRO A 477 -15.16 -3.83 -16.89
C PRO A 477 -13.88 -3.43 -16.16
N TRP A 478 -13.41 -4.31 -15.28
CA TRP A 478 -12.11 -4.13 -14.63
C TRP A 478 -11.03 -4.01 -15.69
N GLN A 479 -10.34 -2.87 -15.71
CA GLN A 479 -9.22 -2.69 -16.62
C GLN A 479 -8.03 -3.50 -16.07
N HIS A 480 -7.52 -4.45 -16.87
CA HIS A 480 -6.23 -5.04 -16.57
C HIS A 480 -5.19 -3.93 -16.57
N LEU A 481 -4.67 -3.62 -15.38
CA LEU A 481 -3.58 -2.68 -15.20
C LEU A 481 -2.37 -3.29 -15.93
N GLY A 482 -1.91 -2.64 -17.01
CA GLY A 482 -0.73 -3.05 -17.79
C GLY A 482 0.54 -3.12 -16.92
N THR A 483 1.74 -3.23 -17.49
CA THR A 483 3.00 -3.18 -16.71
C THR A 483 3.72 -1.83 -16.88
N GLY A 484 4.65 -1.51 -15.98
CA GLY A 484 5.45 -0.27 -16.06
C GLY A 484 4.61 1.01 -16.00
N ASN A 485 4.85 1.93 -16.94
CA ASN A 485 4.19 3.24 -17.00
C ASN A 485 2.65 3.15 -17.09
N GLY A 486 2.10 2.08 -17.67
CA GLY A 486 0.64 1.87 -17.72
C GLY A 486 0.00 1.64 -16.34
N LYS A 487 0.79 1.38 -15.30
CA LYS A 487 0.33 1.34 -13.90
C LYS A 487 0.45 2.70 -13.19
N MET A 488 1.17 3.64 -13.78
CA MET A 488 1.50 4.94 -13.17
C MET A 488 0.43 5.98 -13.47
N THR A 489 -0.14 5.94 -14.68
CA THR A 489 -1.08 6.95 -15.14
C THR A 489 -2.25 6.30 -15.85
N MET A 490 -3.46 6.72 -15.50
CA MET A 490 -4.69 6.26 -16.14
C MET A 490 -5.66 7.42 -16.33
N HIS A 491 -6.30 7.46 -17.49
CA HIS A 491 -7.29 8.47 -17.84
C HIS A 491 -8.44 7.78 -18.58
N ASN A 492 -9.67 8.03 -18.15
CA ASN A 492 -10.87 7.62 -18.85
C ASN A 492 -11.83 8.81 -18.98
N TYR A 493 -12.41 8.98 -20.17
CA TYR A 493 -13.49 9.93 -20.42
C TYR A 493 -14.75 9.18 -20.85
N TYR A 494 -15.86 9.48 -20.19
CA TYR A 494 -17.16 8.83 -20.37
C TYR A 494 -18.16 9.83 -20.98
N PRO A 495 -18.32 9.83 -22.32
CA PRO A 495 -18.97 10.93 -23.04
C PRO A 495 -20.45 11.10 -22.70
N ASP A 496 -21.19 10.00 -22.48
CA ASP A 496 -22.64 10.03 -22.22
C ASP A 496 -23.03 10.91 -21.03
N ASN A 497 -22.15 11.02 -20.03
CA ASN A 497 -22.39 11.79 -18.81
C ASN A 497 -21.30 12.85 -18.57
N GLN A 498 -20.37 13.02 -19.53
CA GLN A 498 -19.19 13.89 -19.43
C GLN A 498 -18.43 13.69 -18.12
N ILE A 499 -18.18 12.44 -17.77
CA ILE A 499 -17.44 12.08 -16.55
C ILE A 499 -16.01 11.81 -16.96
N GLU A 500 -15.06 12.41 -16.27
CA GLU A 500 -13.65 12.10 -16.41
C GLU A 500 -13.14 11.44 -15.13
N THR A 501 -12.32 10.41 -15.27
CA THR A 501 -11.55 9.87 -14.16
C THR A 501 -10.09 9.86 -14.51
N SER A 502 -9.25 10.21 -13.54
CA SER A 502 -7.82 10.19 -13.71
C SER A 502 -7.14 9.66 -12.48
N PHE A 503 -6.08 8.90 -12.69
CA PHE A 503 -5.20 8.44 -11.65
C PHE A 503 -3.77 8.77 -12.03
N TYR A 504 -3.06 9.44 -11.13
CA TYR A 504 -1.61 9.55 -11.17
C TYR A 504 -1.00 8.90 -9.95
N PHE A 505 -0.02 8.04 -10.18
CA PHE A 505 0.79 7.50 -9.13
C PHE A 505 1.74 8.58 -8.63
N HIS A 506 1.91 8.70 -7.32
CA HIS A 506 2.82 9.68 -6.77
C HIS A 506 4.28 9.41 -7.22
N PRO A 507 5.10 10.45 -7.40
CA PRO A 507 6.51 10.29 -7.74
C PRO A 507 7.28 9.56 -6.64
N ARG A 508 8.41 8.93 -7.00
CA ARG A 508 9.24 8.11 -6.09
C ARG A 508 8.56 6.83 -5.62
N VAL A 509 7.87 6.17 -6.55
CA VAL A 509 7.29 4.85 -6.35
C VAL A 509 8.33 3.83 -5.93
N ILE A 510 7.91 2.87 -5.10
CA ILE A 510 8.68 1.66 -4.82
C ILE A 510 8.07 0.56 -5.69
N THR A 511 8.53 0.47 -6.94
CA THR A 511 8.14 -0.61 -7.86
C THR A 511 9.37 -1.29 -8.42
N THR A 512 9.30 -2.61 -8.54
CA THR A 512 10.35 -3.42 -9.17
C THR A 512 10.37 -3.28 -10.68
N ALA A 513 9.28 -2.77 -11.28
CA ALA A 513 9.26 -2.41 -12.68
C ALA A 513 10.01 -1.10 -12.92
N LYS A 514 10.76 -1.01 -14.02
CA LYS A 514 11.35 0.26 -14.45
C LYS A 514 10.26 1.21 -14.91
N ILE A 515 10.27 2.43 -14.38
CA ILE A 515 9.33 3.49 -14.74
C ILE A 515 10.05 4.78 -15.13
N ASN A 516 9.41 5.61 -15.96
CA ASN A 516 9.85 6.99 -16.18
C ASN A 516 9.21 7.90 -15.12
N LEU A 517 10.02 8.75 -14.46
CA LEU A 517 9.54 9.72 -13.48
C LEU A 517 8.65 10.81 -14.10
N ASP A 518 8.81 11.14 -15.40
CA ASP A 518 7.93 12.08 -16.11
C ASP A 518 6.46 11.60 -16.13
N ALA A 519 6.23 10.30 -15.97
CA ALA A 519 4.88 9.74 -15.91
C ALA A 519 4.21 9.92 -14.54
N THR A 520 4.91 10.42 -13.53
CA THR A 520 4.42 10.55 -12.14
C THR A 520 4.57 12.00 -11.66
N PRO A 521 3.73 12.94 -12.13
CA PRO A 521 3.76 14.33 -11.68
C PRO A 521 3.45 14.47 -10.18
N TYR A 522 3.95 15.52 -9.52
CA TYR A 522 3.60 15.81 -8.13
C TYR A 522 2.17 16.34 -7.99
N GLU A 523 1.53 15.97 -6.87
CA GLU A 523 0.22 16.48 -6.45
C GLU A 523 0.18 18.00 -6.47
N VAL A 524 1.23 18.62 -5.93
CA VAL A 524 1.36 20.08 -5.76
C VAL A 524 1.30 20.80 -7.10
N ASP A 525 2.00 20.28 -8.11
CA ASP A 525 2.04 20.88 -9.44
C ASP A 525 0.67 20.81 -10.10
N ILE A 526 -0.06 19.70 -9.90
CA ILE A 526 -1.39 19.54 -10.50
C ILE A 526 -2.40 20.46 -9.82
N LEU A 527 -2.40 20.50 -8.49
CA LEU A 527 -3.30 21.38 -7.73
C LEU A 527 -3.06 22.85 -8.09
N ASP A 528 -1.79 23.29 -8.19
CA ASP A 528 -1.44 24.67 -8.57
C ASP A 528 -1.90 25.02 -10.00
N ASN A 529 -2.01 24.04 -10.91
CA ASN A 529 -2.32 24.28 -12.33
C ASN A 529 -3.79 24.07 -12.74
N ILE A 530 -4.67 23.60 -11.84
CA ILE A 530 -6.11 23.53 -12.14
C ILE A 530 -6.67 24.95 -12.36
N PRO A 531 -7.29 25.24 -13.53
CA PRO A 531 -7.89 26.54 -13.83
C PRO A 531 -9.07 26.87 -12.90
N THR A 532 -9.17 28.15 -12.51
CA THR A 532 -10.20 28.61 -11.57
C THR A 532 -11.62 28.49 -12.13
N ASP A 533 -11.78 28.65 -13.44
CA ASP A 533 -13.05 28.49 -14.15
C ASP A 533 -13.51 27.03 -14.27
N GLU A 534 -12.61 26.07 -14.03
CA GLU A 534 -12.91 24.64 -14.06
C GLU A 534 -13.12 24.01 -12.68
N CYS A 535 -12.86 24.73 -11.58
CA CYS A 535 -12.91 24.22 -10.20
C CYS A 535 -14.14 23.33 -9.94
N ASN A 536 -15.34 23.79 -10.34
CA ASN A 536 -16.61 23.10 -10.05
C ASN A 536 -16.75 21.71 -10.68
N ARG A 537 -15.85 21.33 -11.60
CA ARG A 537 -15.81 19.99 -12.19
C ARG A 537 -15.02 19.00 -11.34
N TYR A 538 -14.05 19.46 -10.54
CA TYR A 538 -13.10 18.57 -9.88
C TYR A 538 -13.62 17.94 -8.58
N ILE A 539 -13.20 16.71 -8.34
CA ILE A 539 -13.23 15.99 -7.06
C ILE A 539 -11.84 15.39 -6.87
N ILE A 540 -11.16 15.69 -5.76
CA ILE A 540 -9.76 15.31 -5.54
C ILE A 540 -9.67 14.24 -4.45
N ALA A 541 -8.92 13.17 -4.69
CA ALA A 541 -8.62 12.13 -3.72
C ALA A 541 -7.10 11.88 -3.65
N LEU A 542 -6.49 12.12 -2.49
CA LEU A 542 -5.05 12.06 -2.25
C LEU A 542 -4.67 10.87 -1.37
N CYS A 543 -3.56 10.18 -1.65
CA CYS A 543 -3.07 9.05 -0.85
C CYS A 543 -1.53 8.99 -0.83
N PRO A 544 -0.83 9.87 -0.07
CA PRO A 544 0.62 10.03 -0.17
C PRO A 544 1.37 9.33 0.98
N TRP A 545 1.26 8.00 1.14
CA TRP A 545 1.89 7.33 2.30
C TRP A 545 2.60 5.99 2.02
N GLY A 546 2.07 5.10 1.17
CA GLY A 546 2.52 3.70 1.09
C GLY A 546 4.00 3.50 0.75
N HIS A 547 4.56 4.41 -0.03
CA HIS A 547 5.96 4.35 -0.47
C HIS A 547 6.88 5.34 0.25
N PHE A 548 6.35 6.05 1.25
CA PHE A 548 7.09 7.01 2.06
C PHE A 548 7.51 6.45 3.42
N THR A 549 7.23 5.17 3.72
CA THR A 549 7.59 4.55 5.02
C THR A 549 9.10 4.51 5.28
N GLN A 550 9.90 4.56 4.22
CA GLN A 550 11.36 4.56 4.28
C GLN A 550 11.98 5.97 4.23
N TRP A 551 11.17 7.02 4.10
CA TRP A 551 11.65 8.39 4.22
C TRP A 551 11.92 8.74 5.68
N THR A 552 12.85 9.67 5.91
CA THR A 552 13.03 10.23 7.25
C THR A 552 11.78 10.94 7.72
N ARG A 553 11.55 10.94 9.04
CA ARG A 553 10.37 11.60 9.61
C ARG A 553 10.34 13.08 9.27
N GLU A 554 11.50 13.71 9.28
CA GLU A 554 11.68 15.11 8.94
C GLU A 554 11.34 15.36 7.46
N SER A 555 11.79 14.50 6.54
CA SER A 555 11.47 14.60 5.11
C SER A 555 9.99 14.35 4.83
N PHE A 556 9.38 13.34 5.47
CA PHE A 556 7.95 13.06 5.30
C PHE A 556 7.09 14.19 5.85
N THR A 557 7.40 14.69 7.06
CA THR A 557 6.69 15.81 7.68
C THR A 557 6.75 17.06 6.81
N GLU A 558 7.93 17.43 6.29
CA GLU A 558 8.06 18.57 5.39
C GLU A 558 7.24 18.38 4.11
N ARG A 559 7.33 17.21 3.47
CA ARG A 559 6.52 16.90 2.29
C ARG A 559 5.02 17.03 2.57
N THR A 560 4.54 16.53 3.71
CA THR A 560 3.12 16.64 4.09
C THR A 560 2.71 18.10 4.30
N ASN A 561 3.55 18.93 4.92
CA ASN A 561 3.30 20.36 5.07
C ASN A 561 3.26 21.09 3.73
N LEU A 562 4.17 20.76 2.81
CA LEU A 562 4.19 21.35 1.47
C LEU A 562 2.94 20.98 0.66
N LEU A 563 2.45 19.74 0.79
CA LEU A 563 1.18 19.34 0.19
C LEU A 563 -0.01 20.07 0.81
N LYS A 564 0.00 20.28 2.14
CA LYS A 564 -0.99 21.12 2.81
C LYS A 564 -1.00 22.53 2.24
N ASP A 565 0.17 23.16 2.07
CA ASP A 565 0.26 24.51 1.50
C ASP A 565 -0.33 24.57 0.08
N ALA A 566 -0.09 23.54 -0.73
CA ALA A 566 -0.70 23.43 -2.05
C ALA A 566 -2.23 23.28 -1.98
N VAL A 567 -2.73 22.47 -1.06
CA VAL A 567 -4.18 22.34 -0.81
C VAL A 567 -4.78 23.67 -0.36
N LEU A 568 -4.12 24.45 0.50
CA LEU A 568 -4.61 25.75 0.95
C LEU A 568 -4.64 26.77 -0.20
N ARG A 569 -3.59 26.85 -1.04
CA ARG A 569 -3.61 27.68 -2.26
C ARG A 569 -4.71 27.25 -3.24
N PHE A 570 -4.94 25.95 -3.36
CA PHE A 570 -6.03 25.43 -4.18
C PHE A 570 -7.40 25.75 -3.60
N ARG A 571 -7.60 25.64 -2.28
CA ARG A 571 -8.83 26.06 -1.58
C ARG A 571 -9.15 27.54 -1.80
N GLU A 572 -8.13 28.41 -1.74
CA GLU A 572 -8.31 29.85 -1.96
C GLU A 572 -8.89 30.16 -3.34
N ARG A 573 -8.44 29.42 -4.37
CA ARG A 573 -8.95 29.54 -5.74
C ARG A 573 -10.25 28.74 -5.98
N CYS A 574 -10.41 27.61 -5.31
CA CYS A 574 -11.48 26.62 -5.51
C CYS A 574 -12.13 26.18 -4.17
N PRO A 575 -12.84 27.07 -3.45
CA PRO A 575 -13.28 26.82 -2.06
C PRO A 575 -14.29 25.69 -1.90
N GLY A 576 -15.04 25.34 -2.95
CA GLY A 576 -16.11 24.33 -2.92
C GLY A 576 -15.75 22.94 -3.42
N VAL A 577 -14.52 22.70 -3.89
CA VAL A 577 -14.14 21.40 -4.46
C VAL A 577 -14.10 20.33 -3.36
N PRO A 578 -14.62 19.11 -3.52
CA PRO A 578 -14.39 18.06 -2.52
C PRO A 578 -12.94 17.57 -2.58
N ILE A 579 -12.25 17.52 -1.43
CA ILE A 579 -10.93 16.89 -1.29
C ILE A 579 -11.01 15.81 -0.21
N VAL A 580 -10.56 14.61 -0.56
CA VAL A 580 -10.42 13.46 0.35
C VAL A 580 -8.95 13.12 0.49
N LEU A 581 -8.51 12.82 1.72
CA LEU A 581 -7.17 12.35 2.01
C LEU A 581 -7.24 10.95 2.62
N LYS A 582 -6.83 9.94 1.87
CA LYS A 582 -6.83 8.54 2.32
C LYS A 582 -5.76 8.32 3.39
N GLY A 583 -6.18 7.87 4.57
CA GLY A 583 -5.31 7.48 5.67
C GLY A 583 -4.59 6.15 5.43
N THR A 584 -3.64 5.86 6.31
CA THR A 584 -2.87 4.62 6.33
C THR A 584 -3.70 3.47 6.89
N HIS A 585 -3.31 2.23 6.59
CA HIS A 585 -3.85 1.03 7.22
C HIS A 585 -2.76 0.01 7.52
N THR A 586 -3.15 -1.04 8.25
CA THR A 586 -2.27 -2.19 8.53
C THR A 586 -1.91 -2.97 7.27
N ARG A 587 -0.77 -3.65 7.29
CA ARG A 587 -0.29 -4.45 6.14
C ARG A 587 0.34 -5.78 6.54
N GLU A 588 0.54 -6.63 5.56
CA GLU A 588 1.21 -7.92 5.66
C GLU A 588 2.71 -7.76 5.95
N HIS A 589 3.26 -8.70 6.74
CA HIS A 589 4.69 -8.77 7.06
C HIS A 589 5.26 -10.14 6.73
N GLU A 590 5.57 -10.37 5.45
CA GLU A 590 6.09 -11.66 4.97
C GLU A 590 7.54 -11.96 5.43
N SER A 591 8.25 -10.98 5.98
CA SER A 591 9.62 -11.15 6.47
C SER A 591 9.94 -10.19 7.62
N THR A 592 10.94 -10.54 8.44
CA THR A 592 11.47 -9.68 9.52
C THR A 592 12.02 -8.34 9.02
N LEU A 593 12.39 -8.21 7.75
CA LEU A 593 12.81 -6.92 7.21
C LEU A 593 11.61 -6.04 6.84
N LYS A 594 10.55 -6.66 6.31
CA LYS A 594 9.27 -5.97 6.03
C LYS A 594 8.62 -5.42 7.31
N THR A 595 8.74 -6.10 8.45
CA THR A 595 8.26 -5.58 9.75
C THR A 595 8.96 -4.29 10.18
N VAL A 596 10.12 -3.98 9.59
CA VAL A 596 10.90 -2.76 9.85
C VAL A 596 10.57 -1.68 8.83
N TYR A 597 10.88 -1.89 7.55
CA TYR A 597 10.70 -0.86 6.52
C TYR A 597 9.23 -0.65 6.08
N GLY A 598 8.37 -1.63 6.38
CA GLY A 598 6.92 -1.57 6.20
C GLY A 598 6.17 -1.56 7.53
N SER A 599 6.81 -1.25 8.66
CA SER A 599 6.22 -1.36 10.00
C SER A 599 4.85 -0.70 10.14
N ASP A 600 3.87 -1.42 10.69
CA ASP A 600 2.55 -0.87 11.01
C ASP A 600 2.62 0.27 12.02
N TYR A 601 3.59 0.23 12.96
CA TYR A 601 3.83 1.35 13.86
C TYR A 601 4.19 2.62 13.08
N THR A 602 5.04 2.51 12.06
CA THR A 602 5.39 3.65 11.19
C THR A 602 4.19 4.14 10.39
N LEU A 603 3.42 3.22 9.81
CA LEU A 603 2.21 3.56 9.07
C LEU A 603 1.19 4.28 9.96
N TRP A 604 0.94 3.79 11.17
CA TRP A 604 0.04 4.45 12.12
C TRP A 604 0.46 5.90 12.41
N HIS A 605 1.77 6.15 12.59
CA HIS A 605 2.30 7.51 12.78
C HIS A 605 2.21 8.37 11.51
N TRP A 606 2.37 7.81 10.31
CA TRP A 606 2.11 8.52 9.05
C TRP A 606 0.65 8.91 8.91
N GLY A 607 -0.29 8.01 9.24
CA GLY A 607 -1.71 8.33 9.28
C GLY A 607 -2.02 9.51 10.22
N ARG A 608 -1.44 9.50 11.42
CA ARG A 608 -1.58 10.63 12.36
C ARG A 608 -0.95 11.92 11.85
N THR A 609 0.24 11.84 11.25
CA THR A 609 0.92 13.00 10.66
C THR A 609 0.06 13.62 9.56
N LEU A 610 -0.51 12.80 8.67
CA LEU A 610 -1.45 13.24 7.64
C LEU A 610 -2.67 13.91 8.27
N ARG A 611 -3.37 13.22 9.18
CA ARG A 611 -4.55 13.76 9.86
C ARG A 611 -4.29 15.11 10.53
N ASP A 612 -3.27 15.15 11.39
CA ASP A 612 -2.98 16.32 12.21
C ASP A 612 -2.48 17.50 11.35
N THR A 613 -1.79 17.23 10.24
CA THR A 613 -1.34 18.28 9.30
C THR A 613 -2.51 18.90 8.55
N PHE A 614 -3.47 18.09 8.09
CA PHE A 614 -4.62 18.52 7.29
C PHE A 614 -5.85 18.93 8.10
N ARG A 615 -5.81 18.82 9.44
CA ARG A 615 -6.87 19.28 10.33
C ARG A 615 -7.23 20.75 10.04
N GLY A 616 -8.53 21.02 9.85
CA GLY A 616 -9.07 22.37 9.67
C GLY A 616 -8.75 22.99 8.30
N THR A 617 -8.46 22.18 7.29
CA THR A 617 -8.15 22.64 5.93
C THR A 617 -9.32 22.50 4.95
N GLY A 618 -10.47 21.99 5.41
CA GLY A 618 -11.60 21.62 4.57
C GLY A 618 -11.42 20.28 3.86
N VAL A 619 -10.43 19.48 4.28
CA VAL A 619 -10.16 18.15 3.73
C VAL A 619 -10.89 17.10 4.54
N PHE A 620 -11.46 16.10 3.87
CA PHE A 620 -12.03 14.94 4.53
C PHE A 620 -10.95 13.88 4.74
N PHE A 621 -10.51 13.71 5.98
CA PHE A 621 -9.54 12.66 6.33
C PHE A 621 -10.25 11.31 6.41
N TYR A 622 -9.74 10.36 5.64
CA TYR A 622 -10.31 9.03 5.50
C TYR A 622 -9.60 8.05 6.41
N ASP A 623 -10.02 7.96 7.68
CA ASP A 623 -9.43 7.02 8.62
C ASP A 623 -9.98 5.61 8.39
N VAL A 624 -9.14 4.74 7.82
CA VAL A 624 -9.48 3.34 7.49
C VAL A 624 -8.70 2.36 8.36
N TRP A 625 -8.00 2.85 9.38
CA TRP A 625 -7.16 2.00 10.24
C TRP A 625 -7.99 0.93 10.94
N GLN A 626 -9.09 1.34 11.59
CA GLN A 626 -9.98 0.42 12.30
C GLN A 626 -10.72 -0.53 11.36
N MET A 627 -11.16 -0.02 10.21
CA MET A 627 -11.82 -0.80 9.15
C MET A 627 -10.92 -1.95 8.70
N SER A 628 -9.67 -1.65 8.36
CA SER A 628 -8.68 -2.64 7.93
C SER A 628 -8.30 -3.61 9.04
N LEU A 629 -8.00 -3.10 10.24
CA LEU A 629 -7.60 -3.93 11.37
C LEU A 629 -8.70 -4.92 11.80
N ALA A 630 -9.96 -4.46 11.86
CA ALA A 630 -11.10 -5.31 12.21
C ALA A 630 -11.40 -6.38 11.16
N TYR A 631 -11.07 -6.11 9.89
CA TYR A 631 -11.19 -7.11 8.83
C TYR A 631 -10.23 -8.29 9.04
N GLY A 632 -9.14 -8.11 9.79
CA GLY A 632 -8.28 -9.20 10.26
C GLY A 632 -7.45 -9.90 9.18
N LYS A 633 -7.44 -9.37 7.96
CA LYS A 633 -6.54 -9.80 6.87
C LYS A 633 -5.66 -8.62 6.47
N PRO A 634 -4.59 -8.33 7.24
CA PRO A 634 -3.72 -7.21 6.95
C PRO A 634 -3.02 -7.44 5.60
N ASP A 635 -3.22 -6.50 4.68
CA ASP A 635 -2.68 -6.52 3.32
C ASP A 635 -2.56 -5.06 2.83
N ILE A 636 -1.41 -4.72 2.26
CA ILE A 636 -1.14 -3.43 1.64
C ILE A 636 -2.04 -3.18 0.42
N HIS A 637 -2.59 -4.24 -0.17
CA HIS A 637 -3.60 -4.19 -1.21
C HIS A 637 -4.87 -4.85 -0.66
N MET A 638 -5.63 -4.07 0.11
CA MET A 638 -6.80 -4.59 0.84
C MET A 638 -7.75 -5.40 -0.04
N PRO A 639 -8.47 -6.37 0.53
CA PRO A 639 -9.48 -7.15 -0.19
C PRO A 639 -10.54 -6.27 -0.85
N LEU A 640 -11.11 -6.77 -1.95
CA LEU A 640 -12.05 -6.02 -2.78
C LEU A 640 -13.29 -5.57 -2.01
N GLU A 641 -13.73 -6.36 -1.03
CA GLU A 641 -14.84 -6.06 -0.13
C GLU A 641 -14.56 -4.79 0.68
N VAL A 642 -13.35 -4.68 1.25
CA VAL A 642 -12.92 -3.49 2.00
C VAL A 642 -12.82 -2.28 1.07
N ILE A 643 -12.20 -2.44 -0.11
CA ILE A 643 -12.12 -1.35 -1.08
C ILE A 643 -13.52 -0.91 -1.55
N ASN A 644 -14.49 -1.83 -1.67
CA ASN A 644 -15.85 -1.49 -2.04
C ASN A 644 -16.52 -0.60 -1.00
N GLU A 645 -16.35 -0.92 0.29
CA GLU A 645 -16.84 -0.09 1.40
C GLU A 645 -16.14 1.27 1.42
N GLU A 646 -14.82 1.30 1.19
CA GLU A 646 -14.10 2.55 1.02
C GLU A 646 -14.62 3.37 -0.17
N VAL A 647 -15.00 2.79 -1.30
CA VAL A 647 -15.57 3.58 -2.41
C VAL A 647 -17.02 3.98 -2.14
N ASN A 648 -17.80 3.17 -1.42
CA ASN A 648 -19.16 3.51 -0.98
C ASN A 648 -19.14 4.73 -0.06
N TRP A 649 -18.21 4.79 0.89
CA TRP A 649 -18.05 5.94 1.77
C TRP A 649 -17.53 7.19 1.02
N PHE A 650 -16.63 7.02 0.04
CA PHE A 650 -16.15 8.12 -0.82
C PHE A 650 -17.31 8.74 -1.60
N LEU A 651 -18.11 7.92 -2.27
CA LEU A 651 -19.29 8.38 -3.01
C LEU A 651 -20.32 9.02 -2.08
N SER A 652 -20.52 8.50 -0.88
CA SER A 652 -21.43 9.10 0.11
C SER A 652 -20.98 10.49 0.58
N TYR A 653 -19.67 10.77 0.59
CA TYR A 653 -19.13 12.08 0.90
C TYR A 653 -19.29 13.09 -0.26
N VAL A 654 -19.09 12.66 -1.52
CA VAL A 654 -19.06 13.56 -2.68
C VAL A 654 -20.41 13.69 -3.41
N CYS A 655 -21.31 12.72 -3.25
CA CYS A 655 -22.61 12.63 -3.92
C CYS A 655 -23.78 13.01 -2.98
N ARG A 656 -23.73 14.21 -2.40
CA ARG A 656 -24.72 14.69 -1.44
C ARG A 656 -26.00 15.20 -2.07
#